data_AF-A0A535MVP5-F1
#
_entry.id   AF-A0A535MVP5-F1
#
_cell.length_a   1.000
_cell.length_b   1.000
_cell.length_c   1.000
_cell.angle_alpha   90.00
_cell.angle_beta   90.00
_cell.angle_gamma   90.00
#
_symmetry.space_group_name_H-M   'P 1'
#
loop_
_entity.id
_entity.type
_entity.pdbx_description
1 polymer ?
#
loop_
_entity_poly.entity_id
_entity_poly.type
_entity_poly.pdbx_seq_one_letter_code
_entity_poly.pdbx_strand_id
1 'polypeptide(L)'
;MNSADSESLARRLLAAGYVEDSLERADVAILNTCVVRQASENRVYSKLHELKEWKTAERTIALTGCLVGKAGEELRSRFPHLDAVVPIGDYEPFVAELEARYDYSQGEALPHAGRTGVSHYVRVIQGCDHNCTFCIVPKVRGREKHVPMAAVVAECRQAVDDGAREVVLLGQNVDDYRDPNGGGGLAALVREVERIPGLKRLRFLTSHPQDLEVELLEVMASSDVVCRELQLPVQSGDDTVLKRMARGYQTRHYRAIVENARRLMPDIGLVTDVIVGFPGESESAYMNTRALVEELEFDVVHIAMYSPRPTTYAAARMADDVPHEEKLRRLNDLLALSRGIAARKTARWIGREVEVLIEGRDELHRPFGRIRQGKRVTIPATPVMRQYQEARDKHPDGILLFRLGDFYEIFFDDAKVAAPIMGVQLTSRPLGKTGRAPMCGVPHHAWQSYVGKLLRAGHKVVICDQVEPAIKNKVVRRDVTRVLTPGTVVEDAYPEPSRTNYLVAAWTKGTEAGLAACEVSTGELMLCQLPADRLPSELERLAPAELLTPPKIEEYRFDPVRGQQRLKDVLGIAFPASVGAADSPLAVGAAGVVLDYLRQNQTRIGPGSLSVRTYSADATMTLDAATVRNLELPALGALVDRTSTPVGARQLRSWLTAPLRDVESIELRLAAVDELLAAPATRDHLREVLKPVGDLERLVARSAQGHSSARELVLLRRSLDAIPAVQASLGQCSALVTRELAAQVTSAPQLTALLARALIEDPPAGSRDRVIRPGFDADLDAISDASKGAREWIAKLEDAERRRTGIRPLKVGFNRVFGYYIEVSHSNAQPLPDDFVRKQTLTGGERYITPELKETEAIVLSAQERIAARELEILHALAETVAANAPSLRASAQAIGRIDALLSLALAAAEHGWRRPEVNAGLELSIKAGRHPLVEQSAPAGQFVPNDLNLDPDGAQIVILTGPNMAGKSTYLRQAAVIVLLAQCGSFVPAESAVIGLTDRVFTRVGAHDDISAGMSTFMVEMTETANILSHATRASLVILDEVGRGTSTYDGVSIAQAVVEFLHDAPKLGCRTLFATHYHELTALAERLPRVRNQRVEVLEDGDTVRFLHRVVPGGADRSYGIHVAAVAGLPAAVIARARDVLGELERQRPLEPPELQLGLPIELAPDPLRKELEGIDPASLSPLEALQKLYQLRAKLTS
;
A
#
# COMPACT_ATOMS: atom_id res chain seq x y z
N MET A 1 29.37 -20.53 24.13
CA MET A 1 30.63 -19.76 23.92
C MET A 1 30.40 -18.53 23.09
N ASN A 2 30.23 -18.61 21.75
CA ASN A 2 29.98 -17.39 20.94
C ASN A 2 28.78 -16.57 21.42
N SER A 3 27.68 -17.19 21.85
CA SER A 3 26.55 -16.45 22.42
C SER A 3 26.92 -15.64 23.66
N ALA A 4 27.82 -16.17 24.51
CA ALA A 4 28.31 -15.47 25.70
C ALA A 4 29.35 -14.42 25.36
N ASP A 5 30.22 -14.68 24.37
CA ASP A 5 31.13 -13.68 23.82
C ASP A 5 30.31 -12.49 23.25
N SER A 6 29.22 -12.78 22.53
CA SER A 6 28.29 -11.77 22.01
C SER A 6 27.51 -11.06 23.11
N GLU A 7 27.08 -11.76 24.17
CA GLU A 7 26.38 -11.15 25.31
C GLU A 7 27.32 -10.26 26.13
N SER A 8 28.57 -10.68 26.32
CA SER A 8 29.61 -9.92 27.02
C SER A 8 29.95 -8.62 26.27
N LEU A 9 29.98 -8.67 24.94
CA LEU A 9 30.13 -7.46 24.11
C LEU A 9 28.84 -6.61 24.14
N ALA A 10 27.67 -7.22 23.99
CA ALA A 10 26.39 -6.52 24.06
C ALA A 10 26.19 -5.80 25.40
N ARG A 11 26.59 -6.40 26.54
CA ARG A 11 26.56 -5.74 27.86
C ARG A 11 27.42 -4.48 27.91
N ARG A 12 28.64 -4.53 27.34
CA ARG A 12 29.51 -3.35 27.28
C ARG A 12 28.94 -2.26 26.38
N LEU A 13 28.35 -2.65 25.25
CA LEU A 13 27.66 -1.72 24.35
C LEU A 13 26.43 -1.10 25.01
N LEU A 14 25.61 -1.89 25.70
CA LEU A 14 24.48 -1.38 26.50
C LEU A 14 24.94 -0.43 27.61
N ALA A 15 26.04 -0.76 28.30
CA ALA A 15 26.65 0.11 29.32
C ALA A 15 27.18 1.42 28.72
N ALA A 16 27.65 1.39 27.47
CA ALA A 16 28.04 2.55 26.67
C ALA A 16 26.84 3.27 26.00
N GLY A 17 25.59 2.87 26.29
CA GLY A 17 24.37 3.52 25.81
C GLY A 17 23.82 3.03 24.46
N TYR A 18 24.41 2.01 23.84
CA TYR A 18 23.90 1.41 22.60
C TYR A 18 22.71 0.49 22.85
N VAL A 19 21.84 0.32 21.85
CA VAL A 19 20.70 -0.62 21.89
C VAL A 19 20.75 -1.61 20.73
N GLU A 20 20.12 -2.77 20.89
CA GLU A 20 19.99 -3.77 19.82
C GLU A 20 18.67 -3.56 19.06
N ASP A 21 18.75 -3.43 17.73
CA ASP A 21 17.58 -3.27 16.83
C ASP A 21 17.77 -4.10 15.53
N SER A 22 16.79 -4.06 14.64
CA SER A 22 16.87 -4.70 13.32
C SER A 22 18.02 -4.12 12.49
N LEU A 23 18.52 -4.93 11.57
CA LEU A 23 19.63 -4.51 10.71
C LEU A 23 19.28 -3.25 9.90
N GLU A 24 18.02 -3.03 9.49
CA GLU A 24 17.65 -1.82 8.75
C GLU A 24 17.83 -0.52 9.55
N ARG A 25 17.70 -0.60 10.88
CA ARG A 25 17.75 0.52 11.83
C ARG A 25 19.07 0.65 12.58
N ALA A 26 19.94 -0.35 12.48
CA ALA A 26 21.21 -0.36 13.19
C ALA A 26 22.23 0.58 12.52
N ASP A 27 23.09 1.17 13.35
CA ASP A 27 24.29 1.90 12.89
C ASP A 27 25.53 1.01 12.90
N VAL A 28 25.54 -0.02 13.75
CA VAL A 28 26.68 -0.93 13.95
C VAL A 28 26.22 -2.38 13.79
N ALA A 29 26.85 -3.12 12.88
CA ALA A 29 26.63 -4.56 12.70
C ALA A 29 27.87 -5.34 13.17
N ILE A 30 27.70 -6.19 14.19
CA ILE A 30 28.79 -6.98 14.78
C ILE A 30 28.55 -8.47 14.54
N LEU A 31 29.47 -9.12 13.83
CA LEU A 31 29.42 -10.56 13.55
C LEU A 31 30.37 -11.33 14.47
N ASN A 32 29.84 -12.22 15.31
CA ASN A 32 30.64 -13.11 16.15
C ASN A 32 30.83 -14.50 15.51
N THR A 33 32.08 -14.81 15.17
CA THR A 33 32.47 -15.90 14.28
C THR A 33 32.93 -17.16 15.01
N CYS A 34 32.71 -18.33 14.40
CA CYS A 34 33.18 -19.62 14.88
C CYS A 34 33.97 -20.35 13.79
N VAL A 35 35.15 -20.88 14.14
CA VAL A 35 36.02 -21.67 13.23
C VAL A 35 36.02 -23.17 13.52
N VAL A 36 35.16 -23.62 14.45
CA VAL A 36 35.11 -25.04 14.85
C VAL A 36 34.60 -25.90 13.69
N ARG A 37 33.64 -25.40 12.89
CA ARG A 37 33.08 -26.07 11.71
C ARG A 37 33.30 -25.25 10.44
N GLN A 38 33.67 -25.89 9.33
CA GLN A 38 33.89 -25.22 8.04
C GLN A 38 32.60 -24.55 7.54
N ALA A 39 31.46 -25.20 7.73
CA ALA A 39 30.15 -24.63 7.38
C ALA A 39 29.86 -23.34 8.17
N SER A 40 30.33 -23.22 9.41
CA SER A 40 30.18 -21.98 10.20
C SER A 40 31.05 -20.86 9.65
N GLU A 41 32.28 -21.18 9.24
CA GLU A 41 33.18 -20.22 8.59
C GLU A 41 32.60 -19.74 7.24
N ASN A 42 32.08 -20.64 6.41
CA ASN A 42 31.47 -20.29 5.13
C ASN A 42 30.24 -19.37 5.29
N ARG A 43 29.39 -19.62 6.29
CA ARG A 43 28.22 -18.76 6.58
C ARG A 43 28.63 -17.34 6.95
N VAL A 44 29.73 -17.18 7.69
CA VAL A 44 30.26 -15.86 8.04
C VAL A 44 30.68 -15.12 6.77
N TYR A 45 31.40 -15.77 5.84
CA TYR A 45 31.80 -15.14 4.58
C TYR A 45 30.59 -14.75 3.71
N SER A 46 29.56 -15.61 3.62
CA SER A 46 28.31 -15.25 2.94
C SER A 46 27.64 -14.04 3.59
N LYS A 47 27.58 -13.99 4.93
CA LYS A 47 26.95 -12.88 5.63
C LYS A 47 27.72 -11.57 5.49
N LEU A 48 29.05 -11.63 5.45
CA LEU A 48 29.91 -10.47 5.15
C LEU A 48 29.70 -9.96 3.72
N HIS A 49 29.36 -10.82 2.75
CA HIS A 49 28.98 -10.37 1.42
C HIS A 49 27.60 -9.69 1.39
N GLU A 50 26.61 -10.20 2.12
CA GLU A 50 25.30 -9.53 2.25
C GLU A 50 25.42 -8.15 2.90
N LEU A 51 26.22 -8.03 3.97
CA LEU A 51 26.43 -6.76 4.66
C LEU A 51 27.15 -5.70 3.81
N LYS A 52 27.73 -6.09 2.66
CA LYS A 52 28.30 -5.14 1.70
C LYS A 52 27.24 -4.16 1.17
N GLU A 53 26.03 -4.63 0.90
CA GLU A 53 24.94 -3.79 0.40
C GLU A 53 24.34 -2.89 1.49
N TRP A 54 24.51 -3.28 2.76
CA TRP A 54 24.06 -2.53 3.92
C TRP A 54 25.03 -1.39 4.32
N LYS A 55 26.31 -1.51 3.94
CA LYS A 55 27.40 -0.62 4.34
C LYS A 55 27.25 0.79 3.72
N THR A 56 27.27 1.82 4.57
CA THR A 56 27.41 3.24 4.20
C THR A 56 28.60 3.87 4.93
N ALA A 57 28.94 5.13 4.63
CA ALA A 57 30.03 5.85 5.30
C ALA A 57 29.79 6.03 6.82
N GLU A 58 28.52 6.15 7.21
CA GLU A 58 28.09 6.40 8.60
C GLU A 58 27.96 5.11 9.41
N ARG A 59 27.82 3.94 8.77
CA ARG A 59 27.63 2.65 9.45
C ARG A 59 28.94 1.94 9.73
N THR A 60 28.97 1.06 10.73
CA THR A 60 30.16 0.27 11.11
C THR A 60 29.88 -1.23 11.01
N ILE A 61 30.76 -1.99 10.34
CA ILE A 61 30.77 -3.45 10.33
C ILE A 61 32.00 -3.93 11.11
N ALA A 62 31.77 -4.70 12.17
CA ALA A 62 32.83 -5.30 12.97
C ALA A 62 32.74 -6.82 12.99
N LEU A 63 33.90 -7.48 13.05
CA LEU A 63 34.01 -8.93 13.17
C LEU A 63 34.71 -9.28 14.47
N THR A 64 34.13 -10.20 15.24
CA THR A 64 34.75 -10.78 16.43
C THR A 64 34.65 -12.31 16.41
N GLY A 65 35.16 -13.00 17.42
CA GLY A 65 35.10 -14.46 17.52
C GLY A 65 36.35 -15.17 16.99
N CYS A 66 36.27 -16.50 16.88
CA CYS A 66 37.47 -17.33 16.67
C CYS A 66 38.13 -17.16 15.28
N LEU A 67 37.42 -16.60 14.30
CA LEU A 67 37.98 -16.36 12.95
C LEU A 67 39.01 -15.24 12.97
N VAL A 68 38.79 -14.24 13.83
CA VAL A 68 39.73 -13.14 14.06
C VAL A 68 41.08 -13.68 14.54
N GLY A 69 41.07 -14.59 15.53
CA GLY A 69 42.30 -15.22 16.02
C GLY A 69 42.98 -16.14 15.01
N LYS A 70 42.28 -16.62 13.98
CA LYS A 70 42.82 -17.51 12.93
C LYS A 70 43.44 -16.74 11.76
N ALA A 71 42.78 -15.68 11.28
CA ALA A 71 43.10 -15.02 10.02
C ALA A 71 43.47 -13.53 10.15
N GLY A 72 43.33 -12.93 11.35
CA GLY A 72 43.88 -11.62 11.69
C GLY A 72 43.66 -10.52 10.63
N GLU A 73 44.76 -9.86 10.23
CA GLU A 73 44.79 -8.76 9.26
C GLU A 73 44.37 -9.16 7.83
N GLU A 74 44.52 -10.44 7.45
CA GLU A 74 44.15 -10.96 6.12
C GLU A 74 42.63 -10.83 5.86
N LEU A 75 41.83 -10.74 6.93
CA LEU A 75 40.40 -10.50 6.84
C LEU A 75 40.07 -9.10 6.33
N ARG A 76 40.86 -8.08 6.71
CA ARG A 76 40.66 -6.70 6.22
C ARG A 76 41.06 -6.56 4.75
N SER A 77 42.11 -7.26 4.30
CA SER A 77 42.48 -7.27 2.88
C SER A 77 41.46 -8.01 2.03
N ARG A 78 40.82 -9.06 2.56
CA ARG A 78 39.81 -9.84 1.83
C ARG A 78 38.43 -9.19 1.82
N PHE A 79 38.08 -8.41 2.84
CA PHE A 79 36.80 -7.70 2.95
C PHE A 79 37.04 -6.21 3.29
N PRO A 80 37.28 -5.35 2.28
CA PRO A 80 37.62 -3.94 2.49
C PRO A 80 36.55 -3.12 3.20
N HIS A 81 35.30 -3.59 3.19
CA HIS A 81 34.16 -2.96 3.86
C HIS A 81 34.03 -3.31 5.35
N LEU A 82 34.97 -4.10 5.89
CA LEU A 82 35.05 -4.42 7.31
C LEU A 82 35.84 -3.34 8.06
N ASP A 83 35.17 -2.57 8.90
CA ASP A 83 35.76 -1.44 9.63
C ASP A 83 36.65 -1.91 10.79
N ALA A 84 36.21 -2.93 11.54
CA ALA A 84 36.88 -3.39 12.76
C ALA A 84 37.00 -4.91 12.86
N VAL A 85 38.11 -5.35 13.46
CA VAL A 85 38.41 -6.75 13.77
C VAL A 85 38.76 -6.81 15.26
N VAL A 86 37.90 -7.43 16.05
CA VAL A 86 37.91 -7.31 17.52
C VAL A 86 38.25 -8.66 18.15
N PRO A 87 39.41 -8.79 18.83
CA PRO A 87 39.79 -10.03 19.50
C PRO A 87 38.81 -10.46 20.60
N ILE A 88 38.67 -11.76 20.83
CA ILE A 88 37.78 -12.27 21.88
C ILE A 88 38.30 -11.85 23.26
N GLY A 89 37.49 -11.07 23.98
CA GLY A 89 37.76 -10.66 25.35
C GLY A 89 38.56 -9.37 25.50
N ASP A 90 38.89 -8.70 24.40
CA ASP A 90 39.54 -7.38 24.37
C ASP A 90 38.62 -6.40 23.63
N TYR A 91 37.50 -6.05 24.29
CA TYR A 91 36.40 -5.30 23.67
C TYR A 91 36.45 -3.81 23.99
N GLU A 92 37.11 -3.43 25.09
CA GLU A 92 37.21 -2.08 25.60
C GLU A 92 37.78 -1.08 24.57
N PRO A 93 38.85 -1.38 23.81
CA PRO A 93 39.34 -0.48 22.77
C PRO A 93 38.33 -0.24 21.65
N PHE A 94 37.58 -1.29 21.28
CA PHE A 94 36.56 -1.23 20.23
C PHE A 94 35.33 -0.44 20.67
N VAL A 95 34.88 -0.61 21.92
CA VAL A 95 33.77 0.19 22.47
C VAL A 95 34.15 1.66 22.53
N ALA A 96 35.38 1.98 22.98
CA ALA A 96 35.87 3.36 23.00
C ALA A 96 35.96 3.99 21.59
N GLU A 97 36.33 3.20 20.56
CA GLU A 97 36.33 3.65 19.16
C GLU A 97 34.91 3.97 18.66
N LEU A 98 33.92 3.15 19.05
CA LEU A 98 32.52 3.39 18.72
C LEU A 98 31.99 4.64 19.43
N GLU A 99 32.27 4.82 20.72
CA GLU A 99 31.85 6.00 21.50
C GLU A 99 32.43 7.29 20.92
N ALA A 100 33.67 7.25 20.39
CA ALA A 100 34.27 8.39 19.71
C ALA A 100 33.64 8.67 18.33
N ARG A 101 33.14 7.63 17.63
CA ARG A 101 32.55 7.75 16.29
C ARG A 101 31.08 8.15 16.32
N TYR A 102 30.35 7.73 17.35
CA TYR A 102 28.91 7.94 17.51
C TYR A 102 28.66 8.70 18.82
N ASP A 103 28.61 10.04 18.75
CA ASP A 103 28.36 10.90 19.92
C ASP A 103 26.87 10.90 20.29
N TYR A 104 26.51 10.13 21.31
CA TYR A 104 25.16 10.11 21.90
C TYR A 104 25.17 10.48 23.39
N SER A 105 25.87 11.56 23.74
CA SER A 105 25.97 12.12 25.11
C SER A 105 24.65 12.60 25.75
N GLN A 106 23.48 12.24 25.22
CA GLN A 106 22.15 12.71 25.65
C GLN A 106 21.12 11.59 25.96
N GLY A 107 21.48 10.31 25.90
CA GLY A 107 20.57 9.19 26.17
C GLY A 107 20.46 8.84 27.68
N GLU A 108 19.24 8.63 28.19
CA GLU A 108 19.03 8.06 29.53
C GLU A 108 19.63 6.64 29.64
N ALA A 109 20.33 6.36 30.74
CA ALA A 109 20.91 5.05 30.99
C ALA A 109 19.82 3.96 31.09
N LEU A 110 19.84 3.00 30.16
CA LEU A 110 18.93 1.86 30.17
C LEU A 110 19.36 0.82 31.22
N PRO A 111 18.41 0.15 31.91
CA PRO A 111 18.74 -0.88 32.89
C PRO A 111 19.48 -2.06 32.25
N HIS A 112 20.47 -2.59 32.97
CA HIS A 112 21.35 -3.67 32.54
C HIS A 112 20.63 -5.02 32.54
N ALA A 113 19.83 -5.30 31.50
CA ALA A 113 19.25 -6.63 31.29
C ALA A 113 19.84 -7.27 30.02
N GLY A 114 20.50 -8.42 30.17
CA GLY A 114 21.12 -9.16 29.07
C GLY A 114 20.12 -9.64 28.00
N ARG A 115 20.67 -10.00 26.83
CA ARG A 115 19.99 -10.29 25.55
C ARG A 115 18.85 -11.32 25.57
N THR A 116 18.75 -12.16 26.61
CA THR A 116 17.75 -13.26 26.68
C THR A 116 16.65 -13.01 27.71
N GLY A 117 16.77 -11.99 28.56
CA GLY A 117 15.84 -11.66 29.64
C GLY A 117 15.66 -12.70 30.76
N VAL A 118 16.10 -13.96 30.58
CA VAL A 118 15.82 -15.08 31.50
C VAL A 118 17.05 -15.94 31.83
N SER A 119 18.02 -16.08 30.91
CA SER A 119 19.21 -16.94 31.08
C SER A 119 20.51 -16.17 30.92
N HIS A 120 21.41 -16.26 31.90
CA HIS A 120 22.69 -15.54 31.90
C HIS A 120 23.88 -16.49 31.75
N TYR A 121 24.82 -16.16 30.86
CA TYR A 121 26.01 -17.00 30.64
C TYR A 121 27.21 -16.45 31.41
N VAL A 122 27.85 -17.31 32.21
CA VAL A 122 29.00 -16.96 33.05
C VAL A 122 30.20 -17.81 32.64
N ARG A 123 31.32 -17.17 32.32
CA ARG A 123 32.54 -17.86 31.91
C ARG A 123 33.35 -18.26 33.14
N VAL A 124 33.64 -19.54 33.27
CA VAL A 124 34.43 -20.10 34.40
C VAL A 124 35.85 -20.51 33.97
N ILE A 125 36.03 -20.86 32.69
CA ILE A 125 37.31 -21.24 32.09
C ILE A 125 37.47 -20.60 30.70
N GLN A 126 38.70 -20.20 30.37
CA GLN A 126 39.11 -19.80 29.02
C GLN A 126 40.34 -20.59 28.59
N GLY A 127 40.36 -21.06 27.34
CA GLY A 127 41.45 -21.88 26.79
C GLY A 127 41.17 -23.37 26.95
N CYS A 128 42.07 -24.21 26.44
CA CYS A 128 42.01 -25.67 26.63
C CYS A 128 43.43 -26.26 26.62
N ASP A 129 43.73 -27.15 27.58
CA ASP A 129 45.04 -27.79 27.74
C ASP A 129 45.08 -29.22 27.15
N HIS A 130 43.94 -29.73 26.70
CA HIS A 130 43.85 -31.00 25.97
C HIS A 130 44.56 -30.93 24.61
N ASN A 131 45.25 -32.01 24.24
CA ASN A 131 46.09 -32.10 23.04
C ASN A 131 45.44 -32.88 21.88
N CYS A 132 44.10 -32.88 21.80
CA CYS A 132 43.37 -33.63 20.77
C CYS A 132 43.88 -33.32 19.36
N THR A 133 44.15 -34.37 18.57
CA THR A 133 44.90 -34.23 17.31
C THR A 133 44.16 -33.40 16.25
N PHE A 134 42.83 -33.27 16.34
CA PHE A 134 41.98 -32.52 15.41
C PHE A 134 41.54 -31.14 15.92
N CYS A 135 41.73 -30.84 17.20
CA CYS A 135 41.14 -29.66 17.82
C CYS A 135 42.05 -28.45 17.66
N ILE A 136 41.53 -27.35 17.10
CA ILE A 136 42.28 -26.10 16.95
C ILE A 136 42.19 -25.18 18.19
N VAL A 137 41.27 -25.48 19.12
CA VAL A 137 40.91 -24.59 20.25
C VAL A 137 42.12 -24.15 21.09
N PRO A 138 43.05 -25.02 21.51
CA PRO A 138 44.23 -24.60 22.28
C PRO A 138 45.08 -23.53 21.57
N LYS A 139 45.10 -23.54 20.24
CA LYS A 139 45.88 -22.60 19.43
C LYS A 139 45.22 -21.25 19.30
N VAL A 140 43.88 -21.22 19.17
CA VAL A 140 43.13 -19.97 18.96
C VAL A 140 42.63 -19.34 20.27
N ARG A 141 42.44 -20.12 21.33
CA ARG A 141 41.97 -19.62 22.65
C ARG A 141 43.03 -19.67 23.75
N GLY A 142 44.20 -20.25 23.47
CA GLY A 142 45.31 -20.36 24.43
C GLY A 142 45.15 -21.50 25.44
N ARG A 143 46.11 -21.57 26.37
CA ARG A 143 46.08 -22.48 27.53
C ARG A 143 44.99 -22.13 28.52
N GLU A 144 44.60 -23.11 29.34
CA GLU A 144 43.54 -22.94 30.33
C GLU A 144 43.85 -21.86 31.36
N LYS A 145 42.83 -21.04 31.62
CA LYS A 145 42.81 -19.99 32.64
C LYS A 145 41.47 -20.10 33.37
N HIS A 146 41.53 -20.24 34.69
CA HIS A 146 40.36 -20.41 35.55
C HIS A 146 39.99 -19.08 36.20
N VAL A 147 38.69 -18.78 36.26
CA VAL A 147 38.18 -17.58 36.93
C VAL A 147 38.03 -17.85 38.44
N PRO A 148 38.50 -16.98 39.34
CA PRO A 148 38.31 -17.16 40.79
C PRO A 148 36.85 -17.40 41.19
N MET A 149 36.62 -18.36 42.08
CA MET A 149 35.26 -18.80 42.46
C MET A 149 34.42 -17.63 42.99
N ALA A 150 35.02 -16.77 43.81
CA ALA A 150 34.35 -15.58 44.36
C ALA A 150 33.86 -14.63 43.26
N ALA A 151 34.61 -14.46 42.17
CA ALA A 151 34.22 -13.62 41.05
C ALA A 151 33.05 -14.23 40.26
N VAL A 152 33.09 -15.56 40.03
CA VAL A 152 32.01 -16.29 39.38
C VAL A 152 30.71 -16.17 40.19
N VAL A 153 30.77 -16.40 41.51
CA VAL A 153 29.59 -16.30 42.39
C VAL A 153 29.05 -14.87 42.43
N ALA A 154 29.92 -13.86 42.43
CA ALA A 154 29.51 -12.46 42.39
C ALA A 154 28.78 -12.11 41.07
N GLU A 155 29.29 -12.55 39.92
CA GLU A 155 28.62 -12.36 38.62
C GLU A 155 27.26 -13.08 38.59
N CYS A 156 27.18 -14.32 39.09
CA CYS A 156 25.92 -15.05 39.18
C CYS A 156 24.87 -14.33 40.06
N ARG A 157 25.28 -13.73 41.19
CA ARG A 157 24.37 -12.97 42.06
C ARG A 157 23.85 -11.74 41.36
N GLN A 158 24.74 -10.95 40.76
CA GLN A 158 24.36 -9.77 40.01
C GLN A 158 23.37 -10.11 38.90
N ALA A 159 23.62 -11.19 38.15
CA ALA A 159 22.72 -11.63 37.09
C ALA A 159 21.31 -11.97 37.59
N VAL A 160 21.19 -12.59 38.77
CA VAL A 160 19.89 -12.92 39.38
C VAL A 160 19.17 -11.67 39.88
N ASP A 161 19.91 -10.71 40.45
CA ASP A 161 19.38 -9.40 40.85
C ASP A 161 18.88 -8.60 39.63
N ASP A 162 19.58 -8.73 38.49
CA ASP A 162 19.20 -8.14 37.20
C ASP A 162 18.04 -8.89 36.50
N GLY A 163 17.48 -9.93 37.14
CA GLY A 163 16.28 -10.64 36.70
C GLY A 163 16.50 -12.00 36.04
N ALA A 164 17.74 -12.48 35.93
CA ALA A 164 18.00 -13.83 35.42
C ALA A 164 17.39 -14.91 36.34
N ARG A 165 16.82 -15.95 35.71
CA ARG A 165 16.27 -17.13 36.39
C ARG A 165 17.09 -18.39 36.10
N GLU A 166 17.87 -18.40 35.03
CA GLU A 166 18.85 -19.44 34.71
C GLU A 166 20.26 -18.85 34.62
N VAL A 167 21.25 -19.57 35.13
CA VAL A 167 22.68 -19.31 34.92
C VAL A 167 23.31 -20.48 34.19
N VAL A 168 24.15 -20.19 33.20
CA VAL A 168 24.88 -21.19 32.41
C VAL A 168 26.38 -20.97 32.54
N LEU A 169 27.05 -21.87 33.26
CA LEU A 169 28.51 -21.88 33.39
C LEU A 169 29.15 -22.40 32.10
N LEU A 170 30.13 -21.64 31.59
CA LEU A 170 30.78 -21.91 30.31
C LEU A 170 32.29 -22.06 30.46
N GLY A 171 32.82 -23.06 29.77
CA GLY A 171 34.24 -23.32 29.58
C GLY A 171 34.47 -23.95 28.22
N GLN A 172 35.71 -24.35 27.93
CA GLN A 172 35.99 -25.30 26.83
C GLN A 172 35.97 -26.74 27.35
N ASN A 173 36.32 -26.91 28.63
CA ASN A 173 36.13 -28.10 29.45
C ASN A 173 35.79 -27.63 30.86
N VAL A 174 34.51 -27.59 31.24
CA VAL A 174 34.13 -27.05 32.56
C VAL A 174 34.55 -27.93 33.73
N ASP A 175 34.70 -29.24 33.50
CA ASP A 175 34.96 -30.19 34.58
C ASP A 175 36.37 -30.02 35.16
N ASP A 176 37.33 -29.50 34.39
CA ASP A 176 38.68 -29.21 34.86
C ASP A 176 38.77 -27.91 35.68
N TYR A 177 37.65 -27.29 36.05
CA TYR A 177 37.66 -26.09 36.87
C TYR A 177 38.39 -26.32 38.21
N ARG A 178 39.37 -25.47 38.48
CA ARG A 178 40.06 -25.34 39.77
C ARG A 178 40.06 -23.88 40.18
N ASP A 179 39.57 -23.58 41.38
CA ASP A 179 39.65 -22.22 41.91
C ASP A 179 41.14 -21.85 42.14
N PRO A 180 41.67 -20.80 41.49
CA PRO A 180 43.04 -20.35 41.68
C PRO A 180 43.39 -20.02 43.14
N ASN A 181 42.37 -19.74 43.97
CA ASN A 181 42.52 -19.42 45.39
C ASN A 181 42.34 -20.63 46.34
N GLY A 182 42.20 -21.85 45.80
CA GLY A 182 42.11 -23.08 46.61
C GLY A 182 40.70 -23.46 47.09
N GLY A 183 39.64 -22.82 46.57
CA GLY A 183 38.23 -23.07 46.92
C GLY A 183 37.60 -24.37 46.37
N GLY A 184 38.37 -25.22 45.68
CA GLY A 184 37.91 -26.53 45.18
C GLY A 184 37.64 -26.58 43.66
N GLY A 185 36.98 -27.66 43.23
CA GLY A 185 36.67 -27.95 41.82
C GLY A 185 35.27 -27.52 41.39
N LEU A 186 34.82 -27.97 40.21
CA LEU A 186 33.50 -27.62 39.65
C LEU A 186 32.34 -27.98 40.61
N ALA A 187 32.39 -29.13 41.28
CA ALA A 187 31.36 -29.52 42.24
C ALA A 187 31.22 -28.53 43.41
N ALA A 188 32.32 -27.97 43.90
CA ALA A 188 32.32 -26.95 44.94
C ALA A 188 31.71 -25.63 44.43
N LEU A 189 32.09 -25.19 43.23
CA LEU A 189 31.53 -24.00 42.59
C LEU A 189 30.01 -24.14 42.38
N VAL A 190 29.54 -25.29 41.89
CA VAL A 190 28.10 -25.55 41.68
C VAL A 190 27.31 -25.43 42.99
N ARG A 191 27.85 -25.97 44.10
CA ARG A 191 27.23 -25.86 45.44
C ARG A 191 27.14 -24.42 45.95
N GLU A 192 28.11 -23.57 45.62
CA GLU A 192 28.06 -22.15 46.00
C GLU A 192 27.06 -21.35 45.13
N VAL A 193 27.00 -21.63 43.83
CA VAL A 193 26.10 -20.92 42.91
C VAL A 193 24.64 -21.32 43.13
N GLU A 194 24.33 -22.59 43.41
CA GLU A 194 22.95 -23.02 43.64
C GLU A 194 22.31 -22.41 44.90
N ARG A 195 23.12 -21.94 45.86
CA ARG A 195 22.66 -21.27 47.09
C ARG A 195 22.20 -19.83 46.87
N ILE A 196 22.38 -19.27 45.67
CA ILE A 196 21.98 -17.89 45.36
C ILE A 196 20.44 -17.79 45.37
N PRO A 197 19.85 -16.97 46.26
CA PRO A 197 18.40 -16.81 46.32
C PRO A 197 17.84 -16.28 44.99
N GLY A 198 16.77 -16.90 44.50
CA GLY A 198 16.11 -16.48 43.25
C GLY A 198 16.58 -17.20 41.98
N LEU A 199 17.71 -17.91 42.03
CA LEU A 199 18.15 -18.77 40.95
C LEU A 199 17.23 -19.99 40.80
N LYS A 200 16.65 -20.21 39.62
CA LYS A 200 15.75 -21.34 39.35
C LYS A 200 16.43 -22.48 38.62
N ARG A 201 17.43 -22.17 37.78
CA ARG A 201 18.16 -23.18 37.00
C ARG A 201 19.65 -22.87 36.93
N LEU A 202 20.47 -23.88 37.13
CA LEU A 202 21.91 -23.83 36.89
C LEU A 202 22.29 -24.89 35.87
N ARG A 203 22.96 -24.47 34.80
CA ARG A 203 23.47 -25.35 33.74
C ARG A 203 24.97 -25.15 33.62
N PHE A 204 25.65 -26.18 33.19
CA PHE A 204 27.01 -26.07 32.69
C PHE A 204 27.09 -26.84 31.37
N LEU A 205 27.93 -26.38 30.45
CA LEU A 205 28.10 -26.98 29.13
C LEU A 205 29.54 -27.46 28.96
N THR A 206 29.77 -28.34 27.99
CA THR A 206 31.11 -28.83 27.61
C THR A 206 31.84 -29.60 28.72
N SER A 207 31.25 -30.70 29.18
CA SER A 207 31.95 -31.67 30.04
C SER A 207 32.92 -32.55 29.23
N HIS A 208 33.91 -33.14 29.89
CA HIS A 208 34.92 -33.99 29.30
C HIS A 208 34.99 -35.35 30.02
N PRO A 209 34.92 -36.50 29.31
CA PRO A 209 34.88 -37.81 29.98
C PRO A 209 36.06 -38.15 30.88
N GLN A 210 37.21 -37.50 30.67
CA GLN A 210 38.40 -37.74 31.48
C GLN A 210 38.36 -37.00 32.83
N ASP A 211 37.69 -35.85 32.87
CA ASP A 211 37.79 -34.89 33.98
C ASP A 211 36.50 -34.83 34.82
N LEU A 212 35.44 -35.51 34.35
CA LEU A 212 34.15 -35.58 35.05
C LEU A 212 34.26 -36.40 36.35
N GLU A 213 34.16 -35.69 37.48
CA GLU A 213 34.17 -36.27 38.82
C GLU A 213 32.80 -36.84 39.20
N VAL A 214 32.77 -37.99 39.89
CA VAL A 214 31.51 -38.63 40.35
C VAL A 214 30.75 -37.73 41.33
N GLU A 215 31.46 -36.97 42.14
CA GLU A 215 30.88 -36.01 43.09
C GLU A 215 29.97 -34.99 42.40
N LEU A 216 30.31 -34.56 41.18
CA LEU A 216 29.47 -33.64 40.41
C LEU A 216 28.12 -34.28 40.05
N LEU A 217 28.10 -35.56 39.69
CA LEU A 217 26.86 -36.29 39.39
C LEU A 217 25.97 -36.42 40.63
N GLU A 218 26.57 -36.58 41.81
CA GLU A 218 25.84 -36.62 43.09
C GLU A 218 25.23 -35.25 43.45
N VAL A 219 25.94 -34.16 43.19
CA VAL A 219 25.43 -32.78 43.33
C VAL A 219 24.26 -32.54 42.37
N MET A 220 24.40 -32.93 41.09
CA MET A 220 23.30 -32.83 40.11
C MET A 220 22.06 -33.62 40.52
N ALA A 221 22.24 -34.81 41.10
CA ALA A 221 21.14 -35.69 41.49
C ALA A 221 20.36 -35.15 42.71
N SER A 222 21.07 -34.52 43.66
CA SER A 222 20.49 -34.00 44.90
C SER A 222 19.96 -32.56 44.80
N SER A 223 20.30 -31.82 43.74
CA SER A 223 19.92 -30.42 43.57
C SER A 223 18.57 -30.21 42.87
N ASP A 224 17.78 -29.28 43.42
CA ASP A 224 16.56 -28.75 42.80
C ASP A 224 16.80 -27.54 41.88
N VAL A 225 18.04 -27.07 41.74
CA VAL A 225 18.40 -25.96 40.84
C VAL A 225 19.23 -26.44 39.65
N VAL A 226 20.14 -27.40 39.84
CA VAL A 226 21.02 -27.88 38.77
C VAL A 226 20.23 -28.68 37.73
N CYS A 227 20.39 -28.35 36.44
CA CYS A 227 19.74 -29.03 35.33
C CYS A 227 20.26 -30.47 35.20
N ARG A 228 19.35 -31.42 34.96
CA ARG A 228 19.65 -32.86 34.79
C ARG A 228 19.96 -33.17 33.33
N GLU A 229 20.91 -32.44 32.77
CA GLU A 229 21.42 -32.61 31.41
C GLU A 229 22.94 -32.67 31.45
N LEU A 230 23.52 -33.64 30.77
CA LEU A 230 24.97 -33.81 30.67
C LEU A 230 25.39 -33.80 29.20
N GLN A 231 26.19 -32.79 28.82
CA GLN A 231 26.83 -32.72 27.51
C GLN A 231 28.21 -33.37 27.58
N LEU A 232 28.32 -34.59 27.07
CA LEU A 232 29.51 -35.41 27.16
C LEU A 232 29.94 -35.87 25.75
N PRO A 233 31.00 -35.31 25.15
CA PRO A 233 31.40 -35.61 23.79
C PRO A 233 32.15 -36.94 23.70
N VAL A 234 31.56 -37.94 23.04
CA VAL A 234 32.21 -39.24 22.83
C VAL A 234 33.23 -39.18 21.69
N GLN A 235 32.98 -38.38 20.66
CA GLN A 235 33.72 -38.24 19.40
C GLN A 235 33.72 -39.48 18.50
N SER A 236 34.00 -40.67 19.03
CA SER A 236 33.93 -41.95 18.31
C SER A 236 33.61 -43.09 19.27
N GLY A 237 32.89 -44.12 18.80
CA GLY A 237 32.66 -45.35 19.54
C GLY A 237 33.71 -46.44 19.29
N ASP A 238 34.87 -46.09 18.72
CA ASP A 238 35.98 -47.02 18.50
C ASP A 238 37.24 -46.57 19.26
N ASP A 239 37.81 -47.46 20.09
CA ASP A 239 38.98 -47.15 20.93
C ASP A 239 40.24 -46.85 20.11
N THR A 240 40.36 -47.41 18.89
CA THR A 240 41.50 -47.14 18.00
C THR A 240 41.40 -45.72 17.45
N VAL A 241 40.20 -45.30 17.05
CA VAL A 241 39.93 -43.94 16.56
C VAL A 241 40.09 -42.93 17.71
N LEU A 242 39.56 -43.20 18.90
CA LEU A 242 39.72 -42.35 20.09
C LEU A 242 41.20 -42.15 20.46
N LYS A 243 42.00 -43.21 20.39
CA LYS A 243 43.45 -43.13 20.61
C LYS A 243 44.13 -42.23 19.58
N ARG A 244 43.78 -42.36 18.29
CA ARG A 244 44.30 -41.49 17.22
C ARG A 244 43.85 -40.03 17.36
N MET A 245 42.66 -39.80 17.88
CA MET A 245 42.14 -38.48 18.22
C MET A 245 42.82 -37.85 19.45
N ALA A 246 43.61 -38.63 20.21
CA ALA A 246 44.21 -38.25 21.50
C ALA A 246 43.16 -37.77 22.51
N ARG A 247 42.12 -38.59 22.76
CA ARG A 247 41.02 -38.27 23.69
C ARG A 247 41.27 -38.64 25.15
N GLY A 248 42.28 -39.48 25.44
CA GLY A 248 42.64 -39.85 26.82
C GLY A 248 41.71 -40.84 27.53
N TYR A 249 40.62 -41.29 26.89
CA TYR A 249 39.69 -42.30 27.43
C TYR A 249 39.33 -43.39 26.39
N GLN A 250 38.73 -44.48 26.87
CA GLN A 250 38.17 -45.58 26.07
C GLN A 250 36.64 -45.62 26.21
N THR A 251 35.96 -46.28 25.28
CA THR A 251 34.50 -46.46 25.28
C THR A 251 33.97 -47.14 26.54
N ARG A 252 34.73 -48.07 27.15
CA ARG A 252 34.37 -48.69 28.45
C ARG A 252 34.24 -47.67 29.59
N HIS A 253 35.11 -46.66 29.62
CA HIS A 253 35.08 -45.59 30.62
C HIS A 253 33.88 -44.69 30.41
N TYR A 254 33.62 -44.36 29.15
CA TYR A 254 32.44 -43.59 28.76
C TYR A 254 31.13 -44.30 29.14
N ARG A 255 31.02 -45.61 28.92
CA ARG A 255 29.86 -46.42 29.35
C ARG A 255 29.65 -46.33 30.86
N ALA A 256 30.71 -46.52 31.65
CA ALA A 256 30.63 -46.43 33.11
C ALA A 256 30.12 -45.07 33.60
N ILE A 257 30.53 -43.97 32.96
CA ILE A 257 30.02 -42.62 33.27
C ILE A 257 28.51 -42.54 33.01
N VAL A 258 28.07 -42.97 31.83
CA VAL A 258 26.65 -42.91 31.44
C VAL A 258 25.78 -43.81 32.32
N GLU A 259 26.26 -45.01 32.66
CA GLU A 259 25.58 -45.93 33.57
C GLU A 259 25.45 -45.33 34.97
N ASN A 260 26.52 -44.74 35.50
CA ASN A 260 26.48 -44.06 36.80
C ASN A 260 25.51 -42.87 36.81
N ALA A 261 25.54 -42.04 35.76
CA ALA A 261 24.62 -40.91 35.63
C ALA A 261 23.16 -41.35 35.57
N ARG A 262 22.85 -42.41 34.82
CA ARG A 262 21.48 -42.99 34.75
C ARG A 262 21.03 -43.64 36.04
N ARG A 263 21.95 -44.28 36.78
CA ARG A 263 21.65 -44.87 38.08
C ARG A 263 21.25 -43.81 39.10
N LEU A 264 21.96 -42.67 39.12
CA LEU A 264 21.64 -41.54 40.00
C LEU A 264 20.44 -40.73 39.52
N MET A 265 20.29 -40.58 38.19
CA MET A 265 19.27 -39.78 37.55
C MET A 265 18.66 -40.53 36.34
N PRO A 266 17.60 -41.33 36.54
CA PRO A 266 17.03 -42.17 35.48
C PRO A 266 16.55 -41.40 34.24
N ASP A 267 16.04 -40.19 34.45
CA ASP A 267 15.54 -39.30 33.38
C ASP A 267 16.59 -38.30 32.88
N ILE A 268 17.90 -38.51 33.13
CA ILE A 268 18.94 -37.57 32.69
C ILE A 268 18.96 -37.38 31.17
N GLY A 269 19.02 -36.13 30.72
CA GLY A 269 19.22 -35.79 29.31
C GLY A 269 20.69 -35.95 28.93
N LEU A 270 20.98 -36.74 27.90
CA LEU A 270 22.35 -36.95 27.42
C LEU A 270 22.55 -36.31 26.06
N VAL A 271 23.53 -35.40 25.98
CA VAL A 271 23.96 -34.77 24.73
C VAL A 271 25.37 -35.24 24.42
N THR A 272 25.65 -35.63 23.18
CA THR A 272 27.00 -36.04 22.77
C THR A 272 27.38 -35.46 21.42
N ASP A 273 28.68 -35.36 21.18
CA ASP A 273 29.28 -34.95 19.92
C ASP A 273 30.00 -36.15 19.28
N VAL A 274 29.78 -36.36 17.98
CA VAL A 274 30.38 -37.45 17.19
C VAL A 274 31.04 -36.88 15.93
N ILE A 275 32.26 -37.31 15.64
CA ILE A 275 32.97 -36.99 14.40
C ILE A 275 33.02 -38.23 13.52
N VAL A 276 32.46 -38.13 12.31
CA VAL A 276 32.53 -39.20 11.30
C VAL A 276 33.62 -38.90 10.26
N GLY A 277 34.29 -39.95 9.82
CA GLY A 277 35.33 -39.90 8.79
C GLY A 277 36.64 -39.32 9.25
N PHE A 278 37.02 -39.52 10.51
CA PHE A 278 38.35 -39.16 11.00
C PHE A 278 39.44 -39.96 10.25
N PRO A 279 40.67 -39.42 10.03
CA PRO A 279 41.74 -40.12 9.34
C PRO A 279 41.98 -41.56 9.83
N GLY A 280 41.84 -42.49 8.89
CA GLY A 280 41.95 -43.94 9.02
C GLY A 280 40.79 -44.61 9.75
N GLU A 281 39.61 -44.00 9.82
CA GLU A 281 38.38 -44.62 10.33
C GLU A 281 37.82 -45.63 9.32
N SER A 282 37.99 -46.93 9.65
CA SER A 282 37.41 -48.03 8.88
C SER A 282 35.89 -48.12 9.04
N GLU A 283 35.23 -48.86 8.15
CA GLU A 283 33.79 -49.13 8.27
C GLU A 283 33.43 -49.85 9.58
N SER A 284 34.29 -50.78 10.04
CA SER A 284 34.11 -51.43 11.35
C SER A 284 34.16 -50.45 12.52
N ALA A 285 35.08 -49.48 12.51
CA ALA A 285 35.18 -48.44 13.54
C ALA A 285 33.96 -47.50 13.53
N TYR A 286 33.45 -47.18 12.34
CA TYR A 286 32.19 -46.44 12.21
C TYR A 286 31.00 -47.24 12.77
N MET A 287 30.91 -48.54 12.46
CA MET A 287 29.83 -49.39 12.98
C MET A 287 29.86 -49.53 14.50
N ASN A 288 31.05 -49.52 15.12
CA ASN A 288 31.18 -49.44 16.58
C ASN A 288 30.60 -48.13 17.14
N THR A 289 30.82 -47.01 16.45
CA THR A 289 30.23 -45.71 16.79
C THR A 289 28.70 -45.73 16.68
N ARG A 290 28.17 -46.28 15.57
CA ARG A 290 26.73 -46.44 15.37
C ARG A 290 26.11 -47.32 16.46
N ALA A 291 26.74 -48.45 16.78
CA ALA A 291 26.29 -49.35 17.83
C ALA A 291 26.27 -48.68 19.21
N LEU A 292 27.30 -47.88 19.54
CA LEU A 292 27.35 -47.14 20.80
C LEU A 292 26.23 -46.08 20.91
N VAL A 293 25.91 -45.38 19.82
CA VAL A 293 24.80 -44.41 19.78
C VAL A 293 23.44 -45.11 19.96
N GLU A 294 23.28 -46.29 19.36
CA GLU A 294 22.08 -47.13 19.51
C GLU A 294 21.94 -47.70 20.92
N GLU A 295 23.04 -48.20 21.50
CA GLU A 295 23.14 -48.76 22.86
C GLU A 295 22.84 -47.70 23.93
N LEU A 296 23.50 -46.54 23.84
CA LEU A 296 23.43 -45.51 24.87
C LEU A 296 22.27 -44.54 24.70
N GLU A 297 21.46 -44.64 23.64
CA GLU A 297 20.24 -43.84 23.42
C GLU A 297 20.36 -42.35 23.85
N PHE A 298 21.23 -41.58 23.19
CA PHE A 298 21.39 -40.15 23.48
C PHE A 298 20.14 -39.33 23.14
N ASP A 299 19.85 -38.27 23.90
CA ASP A 299 18.73 -37.36 23.62
C ASP A 299 19.06 -36.40 22.47
N VAL A 300 20.32 -35.98 22.36
CA VAL A 300 20.84 -35.15 21.27
C VAL A 300 22.21 -35.67 20.84
N VAL A 301 22.40 -35.86 19.53
CA VAL A 301 23.70 -36.23 18.94
C VAL A 301 24.12 -35.15 17.94
N HIS A 302 25.19 -34.44 18.26
CA HIS A 302 25.82 -33.46 17.38
C HIS A 302 26.84 -34.15 16.49
N ILE A 303 26.46 -34.44 15.25
CA ILE A 303 27.32 -35.15 14.31
C ILE A 303 28.02 -34.15 13.40
N ALA A 304 29.34 -34.29 13.26
CA ALA A 304 30.16 -33.50 12.36
C ALA A 304 31.01 -34.42 11.46
N MET A 305 31.20 -34.03 10.21
CA MET A 305 32.21 -34.68 9.36
C MET A 305 33.59 -34.12 9.71
N TYR A 306 34.60 -34.99 9.79
CA TYR A 306 35.97 -34.55 9.95
C TYR A 306 36.37 -33.63 8.80
N SER A 307 36.94 -32.47 9.15
CA SER A 307 37.53 -31.52 8.23
C SER A 307 38.91 -31.14 8.74
N PRO A 308 39.97 -31.19 7.89
CA PRO A 308 41.31 -30.85 8.31
C PRO A 308 41.39 -29.38 8.72
N ARG A 309 42.03 -29.10 9.85
CA ARG A 309 42.22 -27.74 10.37
C ARG A 309 43.69 -27.34 10.27
N PRO A 310 44.02 -26.20 9.63
CA PRO A 310 45.39 -25.73 9.54
C PRO A 310 46.08 -25.76 10.90
N THR A 311 47.33 -26.24 10.91
CA THR A 311 48.20 -26.37 12.10
C THR A 311 47.83 -27.49 13.10
N THR A 312 46.69 -28.17 13.00
CA THR A 312 46.39 -29.32 13.88
C THR A 312 47.25 -30.53 13.53
N TYR A 313 47.49 -31.43 14.51
CA TYR A 313 48.34 -32.61 14.27
C TYR A 313 47.76 -33.53 13.19
N ALA A 314 46.45 -33.77 13.22
CA ALA A 314 45.76 -34.60 12.24
C ALA A 314 45.90 -34.03 10.81
N ALA A 315 45.75 -32.70 10.64
CA ALA A 315 45.91 -32.08 9.33
C ALA A 315 47.36 -32.07 8.82
N ALA A 316 48.36 -32.01 9.72
CA ALA A 316 49.76 -31.93 9.33
C ALA A 316 50.43 -33.30 9.14
N ARG A 317 49.94 -34.35 9.82
CA ARG A 317 50.64 -35.65 9.93
C ARG A 317 49.78 -36.86 9.57
N MET A 318 48.48 -36.70 9.30
CA MET A 318 47.59 -37.80 8.93
C MET A 318 46.97 -37.52 7.56
N ALA A 319 46.96 -38.52 6.67
CA ALA A 319 46.27 -38.40 5.39
C ALA A 319 44.76 -38.48 5.62
N ASP A 320 43.98 -37.55 5.05
CA ASP A 320 42.52 -37.61 5.07
C ASP A 320 42.04 -38.64 4.02
N ASP A 321 42.06 -39.91 4.41
CA ASP A 321 41.86 -41.10 3.56
C ASP A 321 40.41 -41.58 3.49
N VAL A 322 39.48 -40.92 4.21
CA VAL A 322 38.04 -41.21 4.11
C VAL A 322 37.40 -40.26 3.07
N PRO A 323 36.84 -40.78 1.96
CA PRO A 323 36.21 -39.94 0.94
C PRO A 323 35.04 -39.12 1.49
N HIS A 324 34.84 -37.90 0.97
CA HIS A 324 33.77 -37.02 1.42
C HIS A 324 32.36 -37.64 1.28
N GLU A 325 32.11 -38.39 0.20
CA GLU A 325 30.84 -39.12 0.00
C GLU A 325 30.56 -40.12 1.12
N GLU A 326 31.61 -40.80 1.60
CA GLU A 326 31.51 -41.75 2.70
C GLU A 326 31.27 -41.04 4.04
N LYS A 327 31.92 -39.89 4.28
CA LYS A 327 31.62 -39.02 5.44
C LYS A 327 30.15 -38.58 5.44
N LEU A 328 29.61 -38.22 4.27
CA LEU A 328 28.23 -37.77 4.11
C LEU A 328 27.24 -38.92 4.31
N ARG A 329 27.54 -40.12 3.81
CA ARG A 329 26.75 -41.33 4.05
C ARG A 329 26.65 -41.63 5.55
N ARG A 330 27.79 -41.65 6.25
CA ARG A 330 27.88 -41.87 7.71
C ARG A 330 27.14 -40.80 8.51
N LEU A 331 27.27 -39.52 8.12
CA LEU A 331 26.53 -38.41 8.72
C LEU A 331 25.01 -38.63 8.63
N ASN A 332 24.52 -38.96 7.44
CA ASN A 332 23.09 -39.16 7.20
C ASN A 332 22.53 -40.38 7.93
N ASP A 333 23.29 -41.48 7.99
CA ASP A 333 22.92 -42.69 8.72
C ASP A 333 22.79 -42.43 10.24
N LEU A 334 23.79 -41.79 10.87
CA LEU A 334 23.70 -41.41 12.27
C LEU A 334 22.59 -40.38 12.55
N LEU A 335 22.34 -39.45 11.63
CA LEU A 335 21.20 -38.51 11.76
C LEU A 335 19.86 -39.25 11.74
N ALA A 336 19.70 -40.25 10.88
CA ALA A 336 18.49 -41.08 10.83
C ALA A 336 18.31 -41.87 12.14
N LEU A 337 19.36 -42.52 12.62
CA LEU A 337 19.35 -43.24 13.90
C LEU A 337 19.00 -42.31 15.08
N SER A 338 19.65 -41.15 15.16
CA SER A 338 19.42 -40.16 16.22
C SER A 338 17.97 -39.65 16.23
N ARG A 339 17.36 -39.41 15.07
CA ARG A 339 15.94 -39.02 14.96
C ARG A 339 15.02 -40.10 15.52
N GLY A 340 15.29 -41.37 15.21
CA GLY A 340 14.50 -42.50 15.73
C GLY A 340 14.57 -42.60 17.26
N ILE A 341 15.77 -42.50 17.83
CA ILE A 341 15.99 -42.50 19.29
C ILE A 341 15.29 -41.30 19.94
N ALA A 342 15.47 -40.09 19.41
CA ALA A 342 14.86 -38.88 19.94
C ALA A 342 13.33 -38.95 19.95
N ALA A 343 12.71 -39.51 18.91
CA ALA A 343 11.26 -39.72 18.86
C ALA A 343 10.78 -40.67 19.97
N ARG A 344 11.44 -41.84 20.13
CA ARG A 344 11.10 -42.81 21.21
C ARG A 344 11.27 -42.20 22.60
N LYS A 345 12.36 -41.47 22.85
CA LYS A 345 12.61 -40.84 24.16
C LYS A 345 11.71 -39.64 24.43
N THR A 346 11.23 -38.94 23.41
CA THR A 346 10.30 -37.81 23.58
C THR A 346 8.89 -38.32 23.87
N ALA A 347 8.47 -39.43 23.26
CA ALA A 347 7.17 -40.04 23.51
C ALA A 347 6.93 -40.40 25.00
N ARG A 348 8.00 -40.74 25.75
CA ARG A 348 7.93 -41.06 27.19
C ARG A 348 7.47 -39.87 28.07
N TRP A 349 7.51 -38.65 27.55
CA TRP A 349 7.07 -37.43 28.25
C TRP A 349 5.58 -37.12 28.05
N ILE A 350 4.90 -37.83 27.14
CA ILE A 350 3.47 -37.63 26.90
C ILE A 350 2.69 -38.02 28.17
N GLY A 351 1.79 -37.14 28.61
CA GLY A 351 0.97 -37.33 29.80
C GLY A 351 1.65 -37.00 31.13
N ARG A 352 2.90 -36.52 31.13
CA ARG A 352 3.60 -36.05 32.33
C ARG A 352 3.47 -34.55 32.52
N GLU A 353 3.39 -34.10 33.77
CA GLU A 353 3.54 -32.69 34.12
C GLU A 353 5.03 -32.35 34.26
N VAL A 354 5.45 -31.26 33.61
CA VAL A 354 6.84 -30.80 33.61
C VAL A 354 6.91 -29.28 33.73
N GLU A 355 7.95 -28.80 34.41
CA GLU A 355 8.25 -27.37 34.50
C GLU A 355 9.07 -26.92 33.27
N VAL A 356 8.59 -25.87 32.58
CA VAL A 356 9.23 -25.30 31.39
C VAL A 356 9.62 -23.86 31.67
N LEU A 357 10.91 -23.54 31.51
CA LEU A 357 11.39 -22.15 31.53
C LEU A 357 11.30 -21.62 30.10
N ILE A 358 10.51 -20.56 29.89
CA ILE A 358 10.30 -19.95 28.59
C ILE A 358 11.53 -19.12 28.24
N GLU A 359 12.18 -19.48 27.14
CA GLU A 359 13.43 -18.88 26.67
C GLU A 359 13.19 -17.87 25.54
N GLY A 360 12.06 -17.96 24.85
CA GLY A 360 11.74 -17.06 23.74
C GLY A 360 10.50 -17.46 22.95
N ARG A 361 10.40 -16.92 21.73
CA ARG A 361 9.36 -17.24 20.75
C ARG A 361 9.98 -17.75 19.46
N ASP A 362 9.36 -18.74 18.82
CA ASP A 362 9.83 -19.25 17.53
C ASP A 362 9.42 -18.33 16.36
N GLU A 363 9.78 -18.70 15.13
CA GLU A 363 9.43 -17.97 13.88
C GLU A 363 7.92 -17.77 13.70
N LEU A 364 7.09 -18.56 14.40
CA LEU A 364 5.63 -18.49 14.39
C LEU A 364 5.10 -17.77 15.65
N HIS A 365 5.96 -17.01 16.33
CA HIS A 365 5.70 -16.32 17.60
C HIS A 365 5.18 -17.20 18.75
N ARG A 366 5.33 -18.52 18.67
CA ARG A 366 4.90 -19.45 19.72
C ARG A 366 5.92 -19.43 20.85
N PRO A 367 5.50 -19.30 22.11
CA PRO A 367 6.42 -19.43 23.24
C PRO A 367 7.08 -20.80 23.20
N PHE A 368 8.41 -20.83 23.31
CA PHE A 368 9.17 -22.06 23.51
C PHE A 368 10.07 -21.94 24.72
N GLY A 369 10.39 -23.09 25.30
CA GLY A 369 11.28 -23.21 26.44
C GLY A 369 11.92 -24.57 26.50
N ARG A 370 12.69 -24.84 27.56
CA ARG A 370 13.24 -26.17 27.84
C ARG A 370 12.81 -26.70 29.19
N ILE A 371 12.85 -28.02 29.33
CA ILE A 371 12.80 -28.70 30.64
C ILE A 371 14.22 -28.86 31.20
N ARG A 372 14.34 -29.30 32.47
CA ARG A 372 15.64 -29.48 33.15
C ARG A 372 16.56 -30.50 32.49
N GLN A 373 15.99 -31.43 31.72
CA GLN A 373 16.69 -32.45 30.93
C GLN A 373 17.14 -31.95 29.54
N GLY A 374 16.98 -30.64 29.26
CA GLY A 374 17.40 -30.04 27.98
C GLY A 374 16.42 -30.17 26.82
N LYS A 375 15.31 -30.90 26.98
CA LYS A 375 14.31 -31.07 25.90
C LYS A 375 13.55 -29.77 25.64
N ARG A 376 13.45 -29.40 24.36
CA ARG A 376 12.69 -28.23 23.90
C ARG A 376 11.19 -28.53 23.90
N VAL A 377 10.40 -27.59 24.42
CA VAL A 377 8.94 -27.61 24.44
C VAL A 377 8.43 -26.36 23.74
N THR A 378 7.56 -26.54 22.74
CA THR A 378 6.86 -25.45 22.07
C THR A 378 5.41 -25.44 22.53
N ILE A 379 4.92 -24.31 23.02
CA ILE A 379 3.53 -24.17 23.47
C ILE A 379 2.65 -23.97 22.23
N PRO A 380 1.71 -24.89 21.92
CA PRO A 380 0.90 -24.79 20.72
C PRO A 380 -0.11 -23.62 20.79
N ALA A 381 -0.36 -22.98 19.65
CA ALA A 381 -1.42 -21.98 19.50
C ALA A 381 -2.81 -22.63 19.65
N THR A 382 -3.80 -21.85 20.10
CA THR A 382 -5.19 -22.32 20.18
C THR A 382 -5.71 -22.66 18.77
N PRO A 383 -6.69 -23.58 18.63
CA PRO A 383 -7.21 -23.96 17.32
C PRO A 383 -7.74 -22.78 16.48
N VAL A 384 -8.32 -21.77 17.13
CA VAL A 384 -8.80 -20.54 16.48
C VAL A 384 -7.64 -19.71 15.91
N MET A 385 -6.53 -19.61 16.66
CA MET A 385 -5.36 -18.86 16.19
C MET A 385 -4.63 -19.59 15.06
N ARG A 386 -4.71 -20.93 15.00
CA ARG A 386 -4.20 -21.68 13.84
C ARG A 386 -4.95 -21.31 12.56
N GLN A 387 -6.30 -21.30 12.60
CA GLN A 387 -7.11 -20.87 11.45
C GLN A 387 -6.84 -19.40 11.07
N TYR A 388 -6.69 -18.51 12.07
CA TYR A 388 -6.32 -17.12 11.82
C TYR A 388 -4.98 -17.00 11.08
N GLN A 389 -3.98 -17.76 11.51
CA GLN A 389 -2.64 -17.75 10.90
C GLN A 389 -2.65 -18.35 9.49
N GLU A 390 -3.37 -19.46 9.27
CA GLU A 390 -3.55 -20.04 7.94
C GLU A 390 -4.21 -19.05 6.95
N ALA A 391 -5.17 -18.25 7.42
CA ALA A 391 -5.78 -17.19 6.60
C ALA A 391 -4.80 -16.02 6.36
N ARG A 392 -3.98 -15.66 7.35
CA ARG A 392 -2.97 -14.60 7.26
C ARG A 392 -1.83 -14.96 6.31
N ASP A 393 -1.33 -16.19 6.35
CA ASP A 393 -0.23 -16.67 5.50
C ASP A 393 -0.62 -16.68 4.02
N LYS A 394 -1.91 -16.87 3.72
CA LYS A 394 -2.45 -16.76 2.34
C LYS A 394 -2.58 -15.31 1.86
N HIS A 395 -2.68 -14.35 2.77
CA HIS A 395 -2.88 -12.94 2.47
C HIS A 395 -2.01 -12.03 3.38
N PRO A 396 -0.67 -12.09 3.23
CA PRO A 396 0.26 -11.37 4.10
C PRO A 396 0.22 -9.84 3.90
N ASP A 397 -0.35 -9.39 2.78
CA ASP A 397 -0.47 -7.99 2.39
C ASP A 397 -1.80 -7.32 2.80
N GLY A 398 -2.77 -8.09 3.32
CA GLY A 398 -4.11 -7.60 3.66
C GLY A 398 -4.43 -7.63 5.15
N ILE A 399 -5.19 -6.63 5.63
CA ILE A 399 -5.73 -6.57 6.99
C ILE A 399 -6.82 -7.63 7.15
N LEU A 400 -6.61 -8.60 8.04
CA LEU A 400 -7.52 -9.74 8.21
C LEU A 400 -8.61 -9.46 9.25
N LEU A 401 -9.86 -9.32 8.79
CA LEU A 401 -11.07 -9.32 9.62
C LEU A 401 -11.55 -10.75 9.80
N PHE A 402 -11.39 -11.27 11.02
CA PHE A 402 -11.68 -12.66 11.35
C PHE A 402 -12.95 -12.77 12.19
N ARG A 403 -13.99 -13.44 11.67
CA ARG A 403 -15.29 -13.51 12.35
C ARG A 403 -15.24 -14.38 13.61
N LEU A 404 -15.49 -13.77 14.76
CA LEU A 404 -15.60 -14.42 16.06
C LEU A 404 -16.95 -14.10 16.70
N GLY A 405 -17.95 -14.95 16.43
CA GLY A 405 -19.31 -14.74 16.88
C GLY A 405 -19.95 -13.56 16.14
N ASP A 406 -20.42 -12.57 16.89
CA ASP A 406 -21.10 -11.38 16.35
C ASP A 406 -20.15 -10.24 15.97
N PHE A 407 -18.82 -10.45 16.02
CA PHE A 407 -17.81 -9.45 15.71
C PHE A 407 -16.83 -9.95 14.64
N TYR A 408 -16.32 -9.04 13.83
CA TYR A 408 -15.05 -9.20 13.14
C TYR A 408 -13.93 -8.67 14.01
N GLU A 409 -12.97 -9.53 14.34
CA GLU A 409 -11.80 -9.17 15.14
C GLU A 409 -10.54 -9.17 14.27
N ILE A 410 -9.65 -8.23 14.57
CA ILE A 410 -8.34 -8.03 13.94
C ILE A 410 -7.30 -8.15 15.05
N PHE A 411 -6.21 -8.87 14.81
CA PHE A 411 -5.19 -9.16 15.83
C PHE A 411 -3.81 -8.60 15.47
N PHE A 412 -2.93 -8.51 16.48
CA PHE A 412 -1.50 -8.19 16.32
C PHE A 412 -1.24 -6.83 15.66
N ASP A 413 -0.34 -6.78 14.68
CA ASP A 413 0.06 -5.53 14.03
C ASP A 413 -1.05 -4.98 13.12
N ASP A 414 -1.85 -5.84 12.49
CA ASP A 414 -3.05 -5.44 11.75
C ASP A 414 -3.99 -4.64 12.66
N ALA A 415 -4.14 -5.04 13.93
CA ALA A 415 -4.99 -4.32 14.89
C ALA A 415 -4.45 -2.92 15.22
N LYS A 416 -3.12 -2.78 15.35
CA LYS A 416 -2.48 -1.49 15.64
C LYS A 416 -2.63 -0.51 14.48
N VAL A 417 -2.57 -1.02 13.24
CA VAL A 417 -2.77 -0.22 12.01
C VAL A 417 -4.25 0.12 11.83
N ALA A 418 -5.14 -0.86 11.98
CA ALA A 418 -6.55 -0.70 11.66
C ALA A 418 -7.32 0.14 12.69
N ALA A 419 -6.99 0.04 13.99
CA ALA A 419 -7.71 0.75 15.05
C ALA A 419 -7.80 2.28 14.86
N PRO A 420 -6.70 3.03 14.65
CA PRO A 420 -6.77 4.49 14.44
C PRO A 420 -7.51 4.87 13.15
N ILE A 421 -7.36 4.10 12.07
CA ILE A 421 -8.02 4.37 10.78
C ILE A 421 -9.53 4.17 10.89
N MET A 422 -9.96 3.09 11.54
CA MET A 422 -11.37 2.79 11.73
C MET A 422 -12.03 3.71 12.78
N GLY A 423 -11.23 4.29 13.68
CA GLY A 423 -11.68 5.06 14.83
C GLY A 423 -12.25 4.17 15.93
N VAL A 424 -11.65 2.99 16.15
CA VAL A 424 -12.08 2.02 17.18
C VAL A 424 -11.00 1.85 18.24
N GLN A 425 -11.40 1.42 19.44
CA GLN A 425 -10.47 1.24 20.54
C GLN A 425 -9.55 0.02 20.30
N LEU A 426 -8.24 0.24 20.42
CA LEU A 426 -7.25 -0.84 20.49
C LEU A 426 -7.29 -1.46 21.90
N THR A 427 -7.54 -2.76 21.96
CA THR A 427 -7.62 -3.53 23.21
C THR A 427 -6.64 -4.70 23.16
N SER A 428 -6.75 -5.66 24.09
CA SER A 428 -5.98 -6.89 24.02
C SER A 428 -6.80 -8.10 24.45
N ARG A 429 -6.64 -9.23 23.76
CA ARG A 429 -7.34 -10.49 24.04
C ARG A 429 -6.38 -11.50 24.70
N PRO A 430 -6.79 -12.19 25.79
CA PRO A 430 -6.01 -13.27 26.37
C PRO A 430 -6.00 -14.50 25.45
N LEU A 431 -4.81 -15.01 25.11
CA LEU A 431 -4.61 -16.22 24.30
C LEU A 431 -4.29 -17.44 25.18
N GLY A 432 -5.02 -17.59 26.29
CA GLY A 432 -4.74 -18.61 27.30
C GLY A 432 -3.38 -18.38 27.99
N LYS A 433 -2.58 -19.45 28.17
CA LYS A 433 -1.27 -19.39 28.85
C LYS A 433 -0.16 -18.68 28.02
N THR A 434 -0.46 -18.23 26.80
CA THR A 434 0.53 -17.65 25.86
C THR A 434 0.65 -16.12 25.91
N GLY A 435 -0.11 -15.46 26.80
CA GLY A 435 -0.11 -14.01 27.00
C GLY A 435 -1.35 -13.33 26.41
N ARG A 436 -1.25 -12.01 26.16
CA ARG A 436 -2.31 -11.20 25.54
C ARG A 436 -1.85 -10.72 24.16
N ALA A 437 -2.74 -10.73 23.17
CA ALA A 437 -2.49 -10.17 21.84
C ALA A 437 -3.25 -8.83 21.67
N PRO A 438 -2.64 -7.80 21.06
CA PRO A 438 -3.35 -6.61 20.62
C PRO A 438 -4.54 -7.00 19.73
N MET A 439 -5.69 -6.36 19.93
CA MET A 439 -6.92 -6.67 19.19
C MET A 439 -7.82 -5.45 19.09
N CYS A 440 -8.45 -5.27 17.94
CA CYS A 440 -9.62 -4.40 17.77
C CYS A 440 -10.71 -5.16 17.02
N GLY A 441 -11.96 -4.72 17.13
CA GLY A 441 -13.05 -5.39 16.43
C GLY A 441 -14.23 -4.48 16.15
N VAL A 442 -15.04 -4.91 15.18
CA VAL A 442 -16.26 -4.22 14.74
C VAL A 442 -17.44 -5.19 14.71
N PRO A 443 -18.68 -4.75 14.98
CA PRO A 443 -19.84 -5.62 14.89
C PRO A 443 -20.03 -6.16 13.46
N HIS A 444 -20.35 -7.44 13.32
CA HIS A 444 -20.43 -8.11 12.01
C HIS A 444 -21.54 -7.57 11.10
N HIS A 445 -22.51 -6.83 11.61
CA HIS A 445 -23.58 -6.19 10.83
C HIS A 445 -23.21 -4.78 10.36
N ALA A 446 -22.14 -4.18 10.89
CA ALA A 446 -21.72 -2.81 10.60
C ALA A 446 -20.36 -2.71 9.88
N TRP A 447 -19.74 -3.86 9.58
CA TRP A 447 -18.35 -3.96 9.10
C TRP A 447 -18.06 -3.16 7.82
N GLN A 448 -19.04 -3.06 6.91
CA GLN A 448 -18.88 -2.38 5.61
C GLN A 448 -18.42 -0.93 5.76
N SER A 449 -19.01 -0.20 6.73
CA SER A 449 -18.67 1.21 6.99
C SER A 449 -17.22 1.39 7.46
N TYR A 450 -16.70 0.44 8.25
CA TYR A 450 -15.33 0.47 8.77
C TYR A 450 -14.31 0.05 7.72
N VAL A 451 -14.64 -0.98 6.95
CA VAL A 451 -13.80 -1.41 5.81
C VAL A 451 -13.67 -0.31 4.77
N GLY A 452 -14.73 0.47 4.53
CA GLY A 452 -14.64 1.63 3.65
C GLY A 452 -13.65 2.72 4.10
N LYS A 453 -13.30 2.79 5.39
CA LYS A 453 -12.22 3.68 5.88
C LYS A 453 -10.84 3.08 5.61
N LEU A 454 -10.67 1.77 5.83
CA LEU A 454 -9.41 1.06 5.55
C LEU A 454 -9.05 1.11 4.06
N LEU A 455 -10.03 0.89 3.18
CA LEU A 455 -9.85 0.95 1.73
C LEU A 455 -9.45 2.36 1.26
N ARG A 456 -10.07 3.42 1.82
CA ARG A 456 -9.71 4.82 1.50
C ARG A 456 -8.30 5.19 1.95
N ALA A 457 -7.80 4.54 2.99
CA ALA A 457 -6.41 4.64 3.42
C ALA A 457 -5.44 3.78 2.59
N GLY A 458 -5.93 3.10 1.54
CA GLY A 458 -5.12 2.30 0.62
C GLY A 458 -4.85 0.87 1.09
N HIS A 459 -5.51 0.38 2.14
CA HIS A 459 -5.29 -0.97 2.66
C HIS A 459 -6.17 -2.01 1.98
N LYS A 460 -5.57 -3.14 1.59
CA LYS A 460 -6.28 -4.38 1.25
C LYS A 460 -6.90 -4.99 2.50
N VAL A 461 -8.13 -5.48 2.40
CA VAL A 461 -8.90 -6.03 3.52
C VAL A 461 -9.37 -7.43 3.18
N VAL A 462 -9.16 -8.38 4.09
CA VAL A 462 -9.49 -9.80 3.91
C VAL A 462 -10.59 -10.16 4.90
N ILE A 463 -11.73 -10.63 4.39
CA ILE A 463 -12.86 -11.06 5.21
C ILE A 463 -12.82 -12.57 5.36
N CYS A 464 -12.67 -13.05 6.59
CA CYS A 464 -12.71 -14.46 6.93
C CYS A 464 -13.94 -14.76 7.77
N ASP A 465 -14.89 -15.48 7.17
CA ASP A 465 -16.22 -15.73 7.72
C ASP A 465 -16.37 -17.19 8.18
N GLN A 466 -17.39 -17.44 9.00
CA GLN A 466 -17.80 -18.77 9.44
C GLN A 466 -18.57 -19.47 8.31
N VAL A 467 -18.03 -20.57 7.80
CA VAL A 467 -18.65 -21.35 6.71
C VAL A 467 -19.54 -22.47 7.21
N GLU A 468 -19.48 -22.78 8.51
CA GLU A 468 -20.31 -23.81 9.16
C GLU A 468 -21.06 -23.21 10.36
N PRO A 469 -22.29 -23.68 10.66
CA PRO A 469 -23.02 -23.27 11.84
C PRO A 469 -22.27 -23.68 13.12
N ALA A 470 -22.40 -22.87 14.18
CA ALA A 470 -21.69 -23.08 15.43
C ALA A 470 -22.24 -24.30 16.19
N ILE A 471 -21.53 -25.43 16.15
CA ILE A 471 -21.84 -26.62 16.94
C ILE A 471 -21.12 -26.55 18.30
N LYS A 472 -21.85 -26.82 19.37
CA LYS A 472 -21.33 -26.81 20.76
C LYS A 472 -20.10 -27.72 20.89
N ASN A 473 -19.02 -27.23 21.49
CA ASN A 473 -17.72 -27.92 21.69
C ASN A 473 -16.93 -28.28 20.42
N LYS A 474 -17.31 -27.79 19.24
CA LYS A 474 -16.51 -27.94 18.00
C LYS A 474 -15.98 -26.58 17.55
N VAL A 475 -14.73 -26.54 17.10
CA VAL A 475 -14.15 -25.34 16.50
C VAL A 475 -14.83 -25.11 15.15
N VAL A 476 -15.54 -24.00 15.03
CA VAL A 476 -16.20 -23.60 13.77
C VAL A 476 -15.15 -23.41 12.68
N ARG A 477 -15.38 -23.99 11.50
CA ARG A 477 -14.53 -23.78 10.34
C ARG A 477 -14.73 -22.37 9.79
N ARG A 478 -13.63 -21.71 9.44
CA ARG A 478 -13.62 -20.39 8.80
C ARG A 478 -12.78 -20.43 7.55
N ASP A 479 -13.23 -19.72 6.55
CA ASP A 479 -12.52 -19.56 5.28
C ASP A 479 -12.60 -18.10 4.84
N VAL A 480 -11.64 -17.68 4.02
CA VAL A 480 -11.65 -16.33 3.42
C VAL A 480 -12.77 -16.28 2.38
N THR A 481 -13.76 -15.44 2.62
CA THR A 481 -14.93 -15.30 1.74
C THR A 481 -14.80 -14.15 0.77
N ARG A 482 -14.05 -13.10 1.14
CA ARG A 482 -13.81 -11.93 0.29
C ARG A 482 -12.43 -11.33 0.52
N VAL A 483 -11.86 -10.79 -0.55
CA VAL A 483 -10.68 -9.94 -0.51
C VAL A 483 -11.05 -8.63 -1.21
N LEU A 484 -11.02 -7.54 -0.46
CA LEU A 484 -11.43 -6.21 -0.91
C LEU A 484 -10.18 -5.35 -1.05
N THR A 485 -10.01 -4.73 -2.21
CA THR A 485 -8.94 -3.76 -2.46
C THR A 485 -9.55 -2.44 -2.94
N PRO A 486 -8.81 -1.32 -2.87
CA PRO A 486 -9.30 -0.03 -3.34
C PRO A 486 -9.82 -0.07 -4.78
N GLY A 487 -9.22 -0.87 -5.68
CA GLY A 487 -9.63 -0.99 -7.09
C GLY A 487 -10.65 -2.08 -7.42
N THR A 488 -10.97 -3.00 -6.49
CA THR A 488 -11.88 -4.14 -6.79
C THR A 488 -13.18 -4.15 -5.99
N VAL A 489 -13.39 -3.17 -5.13
CA VAL A 489 -14.59 -3.04 -4.30
C VAL A 489 -15.82 -2.70 -5.13
N VAL A 490 -16.95 -3.35 -4.81
CA VAL A 490 -18.23 -3.17 -5.52
C VAL A 490 -19.38 -2.80 -4.59
N GLU A 491 -19.15 -2.81 -3.28
CA GLU A 491 -20.13 -2.44 -2.27
C GLU A 491 -20.44 -0.94 -2.31
N ASP A 492 -21.72 -0.58 -2.42
CA ASP A 492 -22.20 0.82 -2.56
C ASP A 492 -21.69 1.79 -1.49
N ALA A 493 -21.26 1.28 -0.33
CA ALA A 493 -20.72 2.09 0.77
C ALA A 493 -19.37 2.77 0.45
N TYR A 494 -18.72 2.39 -0.65
CA TYR A 494 -17.36 2.86 -0.98
C TYR A 494 -17.25 3.73 -2.23
N PRO A 495 -17.60 3.27 -3.45
CA PRO A 495 -17.39 4.07 -4.63
C PRO A 495 -18.39 5.22 -4.65
N GLU A 496 -17.90 6.45 -4.83
CA GLU A 496 -18.78 7.58 -5.07
C GLU A 496 -19.70 7.27 -6.29
N PRO A 497 -21.03 7.45 -6.18
CA PRO A 497 -21.96 7.12 -7.27
C PRO A 497 -21.59 7.79 -8.61
N SER A 498 -21.12 9.04 -8.54
CA SER A 498 -20.78 9.86 -9.71
C SER A 498 -19.34 9.67 -10.22
N ARG A 499 -18.53 8.77 -9.65
CA ARG A 499 -17.13 8.56 -10.08
C ARG A 499 -16.85 7.12 -10.44
N THR A 500 -15.89 6.94 -11.34
CA THR A 500 -15.25 5.65 -11.61
C THR A 500 -14.17 5.37 -10.56
N ASN A 501 -13.92 4.09 -10.31
CA ASN A 501 -13.01 3.50 -9.36
C ASN A 501 -12.13 2.44 -10.07
N TYR A 502 -11.23 2.92 -10.93
CA TYR A 502 -10.45 2.04 -11.80
C TYR A 502 -9.34 1.28 -11.07
N LEU A 503 -9.28 -0.03 -11.30
CA LEU A 503 -8.08 -0.86 -11.16
C LEU A 503 -7.30 -0.79 -12.48
N VAL A 504 -6.07 -0.27 -12.45
CA VAL A 504 -5.24 -0.13 -13.65
C VAL A 504 -4.02 -1.02 -13.53
N ALA A 505 -3.70 -1.77 -14.60
CA ALA A 505 -2.37 -2.33 -14.79
C ALA A 505 -1.66 -1.56 -15.89
N ALA A 506 -0.38 -1.26 -15.69
CA ALA A 506 0.43 -0.53 -16.67
C ALA A 506 1.86 -1.08 -16.72
N TRP A 507 2.38 -1.22 -17.93
CA TRP A 507 3.73 -1.70 -18.18
C TRP A 507 4.37 -0.99 -19.36
N THR A 508 5.60 -0.54 -19.15
CA THR A 508 6.44 0.08 -20.17
C THR A 508 7.49 -0.92 -20.65
N LYS A 509 7.60 -1.07 -21.97
CA LYS A 509 8.62 -1.89 -22.62
C LYS A 509 9.25 -1.13 -23.78
N GLY A 510 10.49 -0.69 -23.60
CA GLY A 510 11.16 0.15 -24.59
C GLY A 510 10.50 1.52 -24.69
N THR A 511 10.12 1.94 -25.90
CA THR A 511 9.50 3.24 -26.18
C THR A 511 7.97 3.21 -26.11
N GLU A 512 7.36 2.07 -25.81
CA GLU A 512 5.92 1.91 -25.73
C GLU A 512 5.47 1.48 -24.34
N ALA A 513 4.23 1.82 -24.00
CA ALA A 513 3.54 1.40 -22.81
C ALA A 513 2.17 0.82 -23.15
N GLY A 514 1.79 -0.23 -22.43
CA GLY A 514 0.45 -0.79 -22.47
C GLY A 514 -0.22 -0.65 -21.11
N LEU A 515 -1.51 -0.31 -21.13
CA LEU A 515 -2.34 -0.27 -19.93
C LEU A 515 -3.68 -0.94 -20.14
N ALA A 516 -4.23 -1.44 -19.05
CA ALA A 516 -5.58 -1.96 -18.95
C ALA A 516 -6.26 -1.38 -17.71
N ALA A 517 -7.37 -0.68 -17.90
CA ALA A 517 -8.16 -0.06 -16.83
C ALA A 517 -9.49 -0.81 -16.67
N CYS A 518 -9.74 -1.37 -15.50
CA CYS A 518 -10.95 -2.12 -15.19
C CYS A 518 -11.77 -1.40 -14.14
N GLU A 519 -13.04 -1.14 -14.47
CA GLU A 519 -14.05 -0.73 -13.52
C GLU A 519 -14.86 -1.94 -13.10
N VAL A 520 -14.50 -2.55 -11.96
CA VAL A 520 -15.12 -3.79 -11.49
C VAL A 520 -16.60 -3.57 -11.15
N SER A 521 -16.98 -2.37 -10.71
CA SER A 521 -18.37 -2.07 -10.35
C SER A 521 -19.31 -1.93 -11.54
N THR A 522 -18.81 -1.74 -12.77
CA THR A 522 -19.62 -1.63 -13.99
C THR A 522 -19.36 -2.78 -14.97
N GLY A 523 -18.21 -3.44 -14.84
CA GLY A 523 -17.72 -4.46 -15.76
C GLY A 523 -17.05 -3.88 -17.00
N GLU A 524 -16.64 -2.61 -17.00
CA GLU A 524 -15.85 -2.02 -18.09
C GLU A 524 -14.38 -2.44 -17.99
N LEU A 525 -13.78 -2.82 -19.13
CA LEU A 525 -12.34 -3.05 -19.27
C LEU A 525 -11.83 -2.30 -20.51
N MET A 526 -10.99 -1.29 -20.28
CA MET A 526 -10.43 -0.45 -21.33
C MET A 526 -8.97 -0.82 -21.58
N LEU A 527 -8.61 -0.97 -22.85
CA LEU A 527 -7.25 -1.29 -23.29
C LEU A 527 -6.67 -0.11 -24.09
N CYS A 528 -5.43 0.27 -23.79
CA CYS A 528 -4.72 1.29 -24.54
C CYS A 528 -3.24 0.95 -24.63
N GLN A 529 -2.67 1.14 -25.83
CA GLN A 529 -1.22 1.11 -26.05
C GLN A 529 -0.80 2.47 -26.62
N LEU A 530 0.24 3.05 -26.05
CA LEU A 530 0.67 4.42 -26.31
C LEU A 530 2.18 4.58 -26.09
N PRO A 531 2.81 5.65 -26.63
CA PRO A 531 4.21 5.97 -26.37
C PRO A 531 4.52 6.11 -24.87
N ALA A 532 5.66 5.58 -24.41
CA ALA A 532 5.98 5.47 -22.98
C ALA A 532 5.97 6.81 -22.21
N ASP A 533 6.36 7.89 -22.88
CA ASP A 533 6.38 9.27 -22.36
C ASP A 533 4.97 9.81 -22.04
N ARG A 534 3.92 9.26 -22.67
CA ARG A 534 2.53 9.67 -22.45
C ARG A 534 1.81 8.89 -21.35
N LEU A 535 2.42 7.82 -20.82
CA LEU A 535 1.81 7.00 -19.77
C LEU A 535 1.45 7.80 -18.50
N PRO A 536 2.30 8.72 -17.99
CA PRO A 536 1.96 9.50 -16.79
C PRO A 536 0.67 10.32 -16.94
N SER A 537 0.51 11.03 -18.07
CA SER A 537 -0.69 11.83 -18.35
C SER A 537 -1.95 10.96 -18.44
N GLU A 538 -1.82 9.77 -19.02
CA GLU A 538 -2.94 8.85 -19.15
C GLU A 538 -3.34 8.21 -17.81
N LEU A 539 -2.36 7.87 -16.95
CA LEU A 539 -2.63 7.41 -15.58
C LEU A 539 -3.30 8.51 -14.75
N GLU A 540 -2.89 9.76 -14.91
CA GLU A 540 -3.51 10.89 -14.23
C GLU A 540 -4.96 11.12 -14.68
N ARG A 541 -5.23 11.03 -15.99
CA ARG A 541 -6.58 11.11 -16.55
C ARG A 541 -7.49 10.00 -16.01
N LEU A 542 -6.97 8.78 -15.92
CA LEU A 542 -7.70 7.62 -15.39
C LEU A 542 -7.89 7.68 -13.87
N ALA A 543 -6.99 8.36 -13.15
CA ALA A 543 -6.97 8.47 -11.69
C ALA A 543 -7.19 7.10 -10.99
N PRO A 544 -6.30 6.12 -11.20
CA PRO A 544 -6.47 4.76 -10.69
C PRO A 544 -6.62 4.74 -9.16
N ALA A 545 -7.65 4.04 -8.68
CA ALA A 545 -7.79 3.73 -7.26
C ALA A 545 -6.72 2.73 -6.81
N GLU A 546 -6.25 1.89 -7.74
CA GLU A 546 -5.19 0.92 -7.53
C GLU A 546 -4.39 0.72 -8.83
N LEU A 547 -3.06 0.76 -8.72
CA LEU A 547 -2.13 0.64 -9.85
C LEU A 547 -1.23 -0.59 -9.71
N LEU A 548 -1.31 -1.50 -10.67
CA LEU A 548 -0.50 -2.70 -10.79
C LEU A 548 0.63 -2.48 -11.80
N THR A 549 1.88 -2.43 -11.33
CA THR A 549 3.05 -2.16 -12.16
C THR A 549 4.32 -2.80 -11.59
N PRO A 550 5.36 -3.10 -12.40
CA PRO A 550 6.66 -3.54 -11.89
C PRO A 550 7.36 -2.48 -11.02
N PRO A 551 8.24 -2.88 -10.07
CA PRO A 551 8.59 -4.26 -9.70
C PRO A 551 7.59 -4.91 -8.73
N LYS A 552 6.52 -4.21 -8.31
CA LYS A 552 5.52 -4.77 -7.37
C LYS A 552 4.84 -6.01 -7.93
N ILE A 553 4.56 -6.00 -9.23
CA ILE A 553 4.12 -7.17 -9.99
C ILE A 553 5.28 -7.61 -10.88
N GLU A 554 5.60 -8.91 -10.83
CA GLU A 554 6.69 -9.51 -11.59
C GLU A 554 6.48 -9.30 -13.11
N GLU A 555 7.49 -8.77 -13.82
CA GLU A 555 7.37 -8.35 -15.22
C GLU A 555 6.86 -9.45 -16.16
N TYR A 556 7.26 -10.71 -15.93
CA TYR A 556 6.84 -11.85 -16.75
C TYR A 556 5.31 -12.09 -16.74
N ARG A 557 4.58 -11.50 -15.79
CA ARG A 557 3.11 -11.60 -15.73
C ARG A 557 2.42 -10.70 -16.75
N PHE A 558 3.10 -9.67 -17.26
CA PHE A 558 2.65 -8.81 -18.35
C PHE A 558 2.88 -9.41 -19.74
N ASP A 559 3.23 -10.71 -19.80
CA ASP A 559 3.39 -11.42 -21.07
C ASP A 559 2.10 -11.37 -21.93
N PRO A 560 2.17 -10.80 -23.15
CA PRO A 560 1.02 -10.66 -24.04
C PRO A 560 0.34 -11.98 -24.39
N VAL A 561 1.08 -13.09 -24.50
CA VAL A 561 0.53 -14.40 -24.89
C VAL A 561 -0.35 -14.94 -23.77
N ARG A 562 0.14 -14.88 -22.52
CA ARG A 562 -0.66 -15.23 -21.33
C ARG A 562 -1.87 -14.32 -21.15
N GLY A 563 -1.69 -13.02 -21.37
CA GLY A 563 -2.79 -12.04 -21.31
C GLY A 563 -3.87 -12.34 -22.35
N GLN A 564 -3.46 -12.68 -23.58
CA GLN A 564 -4.35 -13.06 -24.66
C GLN A 564 -5.19 -14.29 -24.31
N GLN A 565 -4.57 -15.32 -23.75
CA GLN A 565 -5.29 -16.54 -23.35
C GLN A 565 -6.32 -16.24 -22.26
N ARG A 566 -5.94 -15.49 -21.21
CA ARG A 566 -6.86 -15.11 -20.13
C ARG A 566 -8.04 -14.28 -20.65
N LEU A 567 -7.79 -13.36 -21.57
CA LEU A 567 -8.83 -12.53 -22.18
C LEU A 567 -9.82 -13.38 -23.00
N LYS A 568 -9.31 -14.34 -23.78
CA LYS A 568 -10.15 -15.29 -24.53
C LYS A 568 -11.02 -16.13 -23.60
N ASP A 569 -10.44 -16.66 -22.52
CA ASP A 569 -11.14 -17.50 -21.56
C ASP A 569 -12.29 -16.74 -20.87
N VAL A 570 -12.04 -15.48 -20.47
CA VAL A 570 -13.03 -14.65 -19.77
C VAL A 570 -14.15 -14.17 -20.70
N LEU A 571 -13.83 -13.82 -21.95
CA LEU A 571 -14.82 -13.31 -22.90
C LEU A 571 -15.52 -14.41 -23.71
N GLY A 572 -15.01 -15.64 -23.70
CA GLY A 572 -15.50 -16.71 -24.54
C GLY A 572 -15.28 -16.47 -26.04
N ILE A 573 -14.23 -15.72 -26.41
CA ILE A 573 -13.91 -15.37 -27.81
C ILE A 573 -12.74 -16.21 -28.35
N ALA A 574 -12.77 -16.53 -29.64
CA ALA A 574 -11.69 -17.27 -30.29
C ALA A 574 -10.46 -16.38 -30.62
N PHE A 575 -10.69 -15.12 -30.98
CA PHE A 575 -9.65 -14.18 -31.44
C PHE A 575 -9.84 -12.80 -30.79
N PRO A 576 -8.79 -12.16 -30.23
CA PRO A 576 -8.90 -10.81 -29.66
C PRO A 576 -9.06 -9.71 -30.71
N ALA A 577 -8.93 -10.02 -31.99
CA ALA A 577 -9.23 -9.08 -33.07
C ALA A 577 -10.67 -8.55 -32.98
N SER A 578 -11.60 -9.33 -32.40
CA SER A 578 -12.99 -8.90 -32.19
C SER A 578 -13.14 -7.77 -31.16
N VAL A 579 -12.12 -7.49 -30.34
CA VAL A 579 -12.11 -6.39 -29.36
C VAL A 579 -11.14 -5.26 -29.73
N GLY A 580 -10.62 -5.27 -30.97
CA GLY A 580 -9.72 -4.23 -31.47
C GLY A 580 -8.32 -4.23 -30.84
N ALA A 581 -7.94 -5.30 -30.15
CA ALA A 581 -6.67 -5.36 -29.40
C ALA A 581 -5.52 -6.05 -30.16
N ALA A 582 -5.71 -6.34 -31.46
CA ALA A 582 -4.72 -7.06 -32.27
C ALA A 582 -3.37 -6.33 -32.35
N ASP A 583 -3.42 -5.00 -32.49
CA ASP A 583 -2.24 -4.15 -32.60
C ASP A 583 -1.79 -3.56 -31.24
N SER A 584 -2.26 -4.13 -30.13
CA SER A 584 -1.97 -3.62 -28.78
C SER A 584 -1.48 -4.71 -27.81
N PRO A 585 -0.39 -5.44 -28.13
CA PRO A 585 0.08 -6.57 -27.33
C PRO A 585 0.44 -6.19 -25.89
N LEU A 586 0.99 -5.00 -25.63
CA LEU A 586 1.33 -4.57 -24.27
C LEU A 586 0.08 -4.32 -23.44
N ALA A 587 -0.97 -3.74 -24.04
CA ALA A 587 -2.25 -3.54 -23.38
C ALA A 587 -2.94 -4.88 -23.06
N VAL A 588 -2.83 -5.87 -23.95
CA VAL A 588 -3.30 -7.25 -23.71
C VAL A 588 -2.54 -7.92 -22.57
N GLY A 589 -1.22 -7.70 -22.48
CA GLY A 589 -0.41 -8.14 -21.35
C GLY A 589 -0.88 -7.54 -20.02
N ALA A 590 -1.12 -6.23 -19.99
CA ALA A 590 -1.68 -5.52 -18.83
C ALA A 590 -3.08 -6.04 -18.44
N ALA A 591 -3.95 -6.32 -19.42
CA ALA A 591 -5.26 -6.93 -19.17
C ALA A 591 -5.12 -8.31 -18.51
N GLY A 592 -4.13 -9.09 -18.96
CA GLY A 592 -3.78 -10.37 -18.35
C GLY A 592 -3.46 -10.27 -16.86
N VAL A 593 -2.78 -9.20 -16.44
CA VAL A 593 -2.46 -8.93 -15.03
C VAL A 593 -3.71 -8.56 -14.25
N VAL A 594 -4.54 -7.66 -14.77
CA VAL A 594 -5.83 -7.28 -14.16
C VAL A 594 -6.69 -8.53 -13.91
N LEU A 595 -6.89 -9.37 -14.93
CA LEU A 595 -7.74 -10.57 -14.82
C LEU A 595 -7.18 -11.58 -13.80
N ASP A 596 -5.86 -11.75 -13.74
CA ASP A 596 -5.22 -12.63 -12.75
C ASP A 596 -5.33 -12.07 -11.33
N TYR A 597 -5.24 -10.75 -11.17
CA TYR A 597 -5.42 -10.06 -9.89
C TYR A 597 -6.84 -10.20 -9.37
N LEU A 598 -7.83 -9.97 -10.23
CA LEU A 598 -9.25 -10.16 -9.89
C LEU A 598 -9.54 -11.60 -9.45
N ARG A 599 -8.95 -12.59 -10.16
CA ARG A 599 -9.05 -14.01 -9.79
C ARG A 599 -8.40 -14.30 -8.43
N GLN A 600 -7.22 -13.74 -8.15
CA GLN A 600 -6.53 -13.91 -6.86
C GLN A 600 -7.33 -13.31 -5.69
N ASN A 601 -8.04 -12.21 -5.94
CA ASN A 601 -8.92 -11.57 -4.96
C ASN A 601 -10.33 -12.20 -4.90
N GLN A 602 -10.52 -13.38 -5.49
CA GLN A 602 -11.80 -14.11 -5.53
C GLN A 602 -12.98 -13.33 -6.14
N THR A 603 -12.68 -12.34 -7.00
CA THR A 603 -13.72 -11.64 -7.75
C THR A 603 -14.33 -12.60 -8.77
N ARG A 604 -15.65 -12.79 -8.71
CA ARG A 604 -16.35 -13.66 -9.66
C ARG A 604 -16.48 -12.96 -11.01
N ILE A 605 -15.80 -13.50 -12.02
CA ILE A 605 -15.89 -13.03 -13.40
C ILE A 605 -16.29 -14.22 -14.25
N GLY A 606 -17.47 -14.14 -14.87
CA GLY A 606 -17.95 -15.10 -15.85
C GLY A 606 -18.06 -14.49 -17.25
N PRO A 607 -18.38 -15.31 -18.28
CA PRO A 607 -18.70 -14.82 -19.61
C PRO A 607 -19.79 -13.75 -19.57
N GLY A 608 -19.60 -12.64 -20.29
CA GLY A 608 -20.52 -11.49 -20.28
C GLY A 608 -20.39 -10.55 -19.07
N SER A 609 -19.59 -10.90 -18.06
CA SER A 609 -19.37 -10.04 -16.88
C SER A 609 -18.53 -8.80 -17.22
N LEU A 610 -17.70 -8.86 -18.25
CA LEU A 610 -16.88 -7.72 -18.70
C LEU A 610 -17.26 -7.30 -20.13
N SER A 611 -17.19 -5.99 -20.38
CA SER A 611 -17.21 -5.39 -21.71
C SER A 611 -15.82 -4.80 -21.99
N VAL A 612 -15.21 -5.22 -23.09
CA VAL A 612 -13.84 -4.82 -23.43
C VAL A 612 -13.84 -3.85 -24.58
N ARG A 613 -13.19 -2.70 -24.39
CA ARG A 613 -12.97 -1.71 -25.45
C ARG A 613 -11.49 -1.38 -25.58
N THR A 614 -11.01 -1.30 -26.81
CA THR A 614 -9.71 -0.71 -27.11
C THR A 614 -9.93 0.73 -27.55
N TYR A 615 -9.14 1.66 -27.03
CA TYR A 615 -9.20 3.07 -27.41
C TYR A 615 -7.80 3.62 -27.69
N SER A 616 -7.74 4.63 -28.55
CA SER A 616 -6.52 5.40 -28.79
C SER A 616 -6.55 6.66 -27.94
N ALA A 617 -5.47 6.92 -27.20
CA ALA A 617 -5.31 8.16 -26.45
C ALA A 617 -5.35 9.41 -27.35
N ASP A 618 -5.01 9.27 -28.64
CA ASP A 618 -5.03 10.36 -29.61
C ASP A 618 -6.43 10.71 -30.13
N ALA A 619 -7.44 9.86 -29.89
CA ALA A 619 -8.81 10.10 -30.34
C ALA A 619 -9.53 11.21 -29.54
N THR A 620 -9.00 11.57 -28.39
CA THR A 620 -9.55 12.60 -27.50
C THR A 620 -8.52 13.69 -27.22
N MET A 621 -9.00 14.88 -26.85
CA MET A 621 -8.14 15.98 -26.42
C MET A 621 -7.39 15.58 -25.15
N THR A 622 -6.07 15.73 -25.14
CA THR A 622 -5.26 15.49 -23.92
C THR A 622 -5.33 16.72 -23.02
N LEU A 623 -5.63 16.50 -21.74
CA LEU A 623 -5.60 17.52 -20.68
C LEU A 623 -4.61 17.07 -19.61
N ASP A 624 -3.63 17.92 -19.29
CA ASP A 624 -2.67 17.65 -18.22
C ASP A 624 -3.21 18.08 -16.84
N ALA A 625 -2.53 17.64 -15.78
CA ALA A 625 -2.81 18.00 -14.39
C ALA A 625 -3.09 19.48 -14.18
N ALA A 626 -2.17 20.29 -14.71
CA ALA A 626 -2.16 21.73 -14.56
C ALA A 626 -3.40 22.31 -15.21
N THR A 627 -3.76 21.85 -16.42
CA THR A 627 -4.95 22.28 -17.15
C THR A 627 -6.24 21.89 -16.45
N VAL A 628 -6.36 20.66 -15.96
CA VAL A 628 -7.54 20.23 -15.19
C VAL A 628 -7.76 21.13 -13.96
N ARG A 629 -6.68 21.48 -13.25
CA ARG A 629 -6.73 22.37 -12.09
C ARG A 629 -7.01 23.83 -12.47
N ASN A 630 -6.24 24.40 -13.40
CA ASN A 630 -6.28 25.81 -13.77
C ASN A 630 -7.62 26.20 -14.42
N LEU A 631 -8.23 25.28 -15.17
CA LEU A 631 -9.56 25.47 -15.75
C LEU A 631 -10.70 25.12 -14.78
N GLU A 632 -10.39 24.67 -13.56
CA GLU A 632 -11.36 24.33 -12.52
C GLU A 632 -12.41 23.31 -13.02
N LEU A 633 -11.97 22.28 -13.75
CA LEU A 633 -12.85 21.27 -14.37
C LEU A 633 -13.86 20.63 -13.40
N PRO A 634 -13.53 20.32 -12.13
CA PRO A 634 -14.52 19.84 -11.16
C PRO A 634 -15.67 20.82 -10.93
N ALA A 635 -15.38 22.13 -10.85
CA ALA A 635 -16.40 23.16 -10.69
C ALA A 635 -17.23 23.34 -11.96
N LEU A 636 -16.58 23.29 -13.14
CA LEU A 636 -17.28 23.29 -14.43
C LEU A 636 -18.20 22.08 -14.57
N GLY A 637 -17.75 20.90 -14.14
CA GLY A 637 -18.56 19.69 -14.09
C GLY A 637 -19.79 19.86 -13.21
N ALA A 638 -19.63 20.40 -11.99
CA ALA A 638 -20.75 20.69 -11.10
C ALA A 638 -21.74 21.72 -11.69
N LEU A 639 -21.25 22.70 -12.46
CA LEU A 639 -22.10 23.67 -13.13
C LEU A 639 -22.97 23.01 -14.21
N VAL A 640 -22.40 22.11 -15.01
CA VAL A 640 -23.07 21.48 -16.16
C VAL A 640 -23.91 20.26 -15.76
N ASP A 641 -23.61 19.63 -14.62
CA ASP A 641 -24.28 18.41 -14.17
C ASP A 641 -25.70 18.69 -13.67
N ARG A 642 -26.67 18.17 -14.43
CA ARG A 642 -28.11 18.12 -14.18
C ARG A 642 -28.64 16.70 -14.40
N THR A 643 -27.74 15.71 -14.38
CA THR A 643 -28.05 14.30 -14.66
C THR A 643 -29.01 13.74 -13.61
N SER A 644 -29.93 12.88 -14.05
CA SER A 644 -30.90 12.20 -13.19
C SER A 644 -30.37 10.84 -12.67
N THR A 645 -29.34 10.30 -13.29
CA THR A 645 -28.78 8.97 -12.99
C THR A 645 -27.27 9.03 -12.70
N PRO A 646 -26.75 8.18 -11.80
CA PRO A 646 -25.31 8.10 -11.55
C PRO A 646 -24.48 7.69 -12.77
N VAL A 647 -25.03 6.84 -13.65
CA VAL A 647 -24.39 6.46 -14.93
C VAL A 647 -24.22 7.68 -15.82
N GLY A 648 -25.24 8.55 -15.89
CA GLY A 648 -25.18 9.83 -16.60
C GLY A 648 -24.11 10.76 -16.05
N ALA A 649 -24.04 10.93 -14.72
CA ALA A 649 -23.02 11.75 -14.06
C ALA A 649 -21.60 11.27 -14.39
N ARG A 650 -21.35 9.95 -14.34
CA ARG A 650 -20.06 9.36 -14.73
C ARG A 650 -19.75 9.61 -16.21
N GLN A 651 -20.74 9.45 -17.08
CA GLN A 651 -20.58 9.66 -18.52
C GLN A 651 -20.27 11.13 -18.88
N LEU A 652 -20.95 12.08 -18.23
CA LEU A 652 -20.72 13.52 -18.40
C LEU A 652 -19.30 13.91 -17.97
N ARG A 653 -18.87 13.46 -16.79
CA ARG A 653 -17.50 13.68 -16.30
C ARG A 653 -16.46 13.12 -17.26
N SER A 654 -16.68 11.91 -17.76
CA SER A 654 -15.82 11.30 -18.78
C SER A 654 -15.68 12.19 -20.02
N TRP A 655 -16.78 12.80 -20.51
CA TRP A 655 -16.72 13.71 -21.67
C TRP A 655 -15.93 14.99 -21.39
N LEU A 656 -16.06 15.57 -20.20
CA LEU A 656 -15.31 16.77 -19.81
C LEU A 656 -13.80 16.51 -19.67
N THR A 657 -13.41 15.31 -19.22
CA THR A 657 -12.01 14.91 -19.08
C THR A 657 -11.38 14.35 -20.36
N ALA A 658 -12.20 14.00 -21.35
CA ALA A 658 -11.75 13.47 -22.64
C ALA A 658 -12.63 14.01 -23.79
N PRO A 659 -12.52 15.32 -24.11
CA PRO A 659 -13.24 15.92 -25.24
C PRO A 659 -12.90 15.22 -26.55
N LEU A 660 -13.86 15.18 -27.48
CA LEU A 660 -13.67 14.48 -28.76
C LEU A 660 -12.78 15.28 -29.71
N ARG A 661 -12.12 14.58 -30.64
CA ARG A 661 -11.36 15.18 -31.75
C ARG A 661 -11.93 14.83 -33.12
N ASP A 662 -13.09 14.18 -33.16
CA ASP A 662 -13.79 13.83 -34.38
C ASP A 662 -14.99 14.78 -34.58
N VAL A 663 -14.98 15.53 -35.69
CA VAL A 663 -15.99 16.56 -35.97
C VAL A 663 -17.37 15.94 -36.11
N GLU A 664 -17.49 14.80 -36.79
CA GLU A 664 -18.77 14.12 -37.00
C GLU A 664 -19.38 13.69 -35.66
N SER A 665 -18.59 13.08 -34.78
CA SER A 665 -19.03 12.69 -33.44
C SER A 665 -19.43 13.88 -32.56
N ILE A 666 -18.74 15.02 -32.67
CA ILE A 666 -19.10 16.25 -31.95
C ILE A 666 -20.43 16.81 -32.47
N GLU A 667 -20.58 16.89 -33.78
CA GLU A 667 -21.78 17.39 -34.44
C GLU A 667 -23.01 16.52 -34.12
N LEU A 668 -22.84 15.21 -34.07
CA LEU A 668 -23.89 14.28 -33.65
C LEU A 668 -24.38 14.54 -32.22
N ARG A 669 -23.47 14.89 -31.29
CA ARG A 669 -23.85 15.31 -29.93
C ARG A 669 -24.54 16.67 -29.92
N LEU A 670 -24.01 17.64 -30.65
CA LEU A 670 -24.59 18.98 -30.76
C LEU A 670 -26.02 18.92 -31.32
N ALA A 671 -26.27 18.08 -32.32
CA ALA A 671 -27.60 17.87 -32.89
C ALA A 671 -28.58 17.27 -31.88
N ALA A 672 -28.14 16.32 -31.05
CA ALA A 672 -28.96 15.76 -29.99
C ALA A 672 -29.26 16.79 -28.88
N VAL A 673 -28.27 17.62 -28.50
CA VAL A 673 -28.46 18.72 -27.55
C VAL A 673 -29.44 19.76 -28.10
N ASP A 674 -29.31 20.13 -29.37
CA ASP A 674 -30.20 21.08 -30.06
C ASP A 674 -31.65 20.59 -30.10
N GLU A 675 -31.86 19.32 -30.45
CA GLU A 675 -33.19 18.68 -30.43
C GLU A 675 -33.83 18.75 -29.04
N LEU A 676 -33.09 18.36 -27.99
CA LEU A 676 -33.60 18.38 -26.61
C LEU A 676 -33.82 19.81 -26.09
N LEU A 677 -33.05 20.79 -26.58
CA LEU A 677 -33.24 22.20 -26.27
C LEU A 677 -34.50 22.77 -26.93
N ALA A 678 -34.76 22.38 -28.19
CA ALA A 678 -35.91 22.81 -28.97
C ALA A 678 -37.24 22.20 -28.50
N ALA A 679 -37.21 21.09 -27.75
CA ALA A 679 -38.40 20.40 -27.23
C ALA A 679 -38.49 20.37 -25.69
N PRO A 680 -38.82 21.49 -25.01
CA PRO A 680 -38.88 21.57 -23.54
C PRO A 680 -39.78 20.51 -22.89
N ALA A 681 -40.93 20.20 -23.48
CA ALA A 681 -41.85 19.20 -22.94
C ALA A 681 -41.26 17.79 -22.92
N THR A 682 -40.60 17.37 -24.01
CA THR A 682 -39.91 16.08 -24.11
C THR A 682 -38.72 16.03 -23.16
N ARG A 683 -37.95 17.12 -23.09
CA ARG A 683 -36.81 17.27 -22.17
C ARG A 683 -37.21 17.12 -20.71
N ASP A 684 -38.23 17.86 -20.27
CA ASP A 684 -38.67 17.84 -18.87
C ASP A 684 -39.34 16.49 -18.52
N HIS A 685 -40.08 15.89 -19.46
CA HIS A 685 -40.64 14.55 -19.27
C HIS A 685 -39.53 13.48 -19.17
N LEU A 686 -38.54 13.50 -20.07
CA LEU A 686 -37.36 12.61 -20.03
C LEU A 686 -36.65 12.69 -18.68
N ARG A 687 -36.46 13.91 -18.16
CA ARG A 687 -35.83 14.11 -16.85
C ARG A 687 -36.58 13.39 -15.72
N GLU A 688 -37.91 13.46 -15.70
CA GLU A 688 -38.73 12.81 -14.67
C GLU A 688 -38.72 11.28 -14.79
N VAL A 689 -38.82 10.74 -16.00
CA VAL A 689 -38.83 9.27 -16.21
C VAL A 689 -37.47 8.62 -15.98
N LEU A 690 -36.37 9.39 -16.05
CA LEU A 690 -35.01 8.91 -15.78
C LEU A 690 -34.70 8.76 -14.28
N LYS A 691 -35.28 9.60 -13.40
CA LYS A 691 -35.05 9.54 -11.94
C LYS A 691 -35.20 8.15 -11.31
N PRO A 692 -36.29 7.38 -11.59
CA PRO A 692 -36.47 6.06 -10.99
C PRO A 692 -35.52 4.98 -11.53
N VAL A 693 -34.75 5.23 -12.60
CA VAL A 693 -33.81 4.25 -13.17
C VAL A 693 -32.64 3.99 -12.22
N GLY A 694 -32.14 5.01 -11.51
CA GLY A 694 -31.00 4.85 -10.58
C GLY A 694 -29.71 4.34 -11.25
N ASP A 695 -28.86 3.63 -10.50
CA ASP A 695 -27.58 3.08 -10.98
C ASP A 695 -27.73 1.64 -11.49
N LEU A 696 -28.50 1.47 -12.57
CA LEU A 696 -28.76 0.16 -13.18
C LEU A 696 -27.46 -0.58 -13.53
N GLU A 697 -26.43 0.13 -13.98
CA GLU A 697 -25.15 -0.44 -14.38
C GLU A 697 -24.46 -1.19 -13.22
N ARG A 698 -24.33 -0.54 -12.05
CA ARG A 698 -23.72 -1.17 -10.87
C ARG A 698 -24.58 -2.30 -10.29
N LEU A 699 -25.90 -2.13 -10.27
CA LEU A 699 -26.83 -3.17 -9.79
C LEU A 699 -26.73 -4.46 -10.62
N VAL A 700 -26.61 -4.32 -11.94
CA VAL A 700 -26.41 -5.45 -12.86
C VAL A 700 -25.05 -6.11 -12.64
N ALA A 701 -23.97 -5.34 -12.54
CA ALA A 701 -22.63 -5.88 -12.33
C ALA A 701 -22.50 -6.63 -11.00
N ARG A 702 -23.07 -6.10 -9.91
CA ARG A 702 -23.09 -6.77 -8.59
C ARG A 702 -23.91 -8.06 -8.61
N SER A 703 -25.02 -8.07 -9.35
CA SER A 703 -25.82 -9.27 -9.54
C SER A 703 -25.05 -10.33 -10.32
N ALA A 704 -24.34 -9.95 -11.38
CA ALA A 704 -23.48 -10.83 -12.16
C ALA A 704 -22.34 -11.44 -11.31
N GLN A 705 -21.85 -10.71 -10.31
CA GLN A 705 -20.82 -11.19 -9.37
C GLN A 705 -21.40 -12.04 -8.22
N GLY A 706 -22.72 -12.20 -8.13
CA GLY A 706 -23.37 -12.96 -7.07
C GLY A 706 -23.32 -12.27 -5.70
N HIS A 707 -23.39 -10.93 -5.68
CA HIS A 707 -23.27 -10.12 -4.46
C HIS A 707 -24.50 -9.25 -4.18
N SER A 708 -25.62 -9.53 -4.84
CA SER A 708 -26.85 -8.76 -4.70
C SER A 708 -27.66 -9.15 -3.47
N SER A 709 -28.07 -8.14 -2.71
CA SER A 709 -29.05 -8.28 -1.64
C SER A 709 -30.49 -8.21 -2.17
N ALA A 710 -31.48 -8.63 -1.37
CA ALA A 710 -32.89 -8.50 -1.71
C ALA A 710 -33.29 -7.04 -2.05
N ARG A 711 -32.72 -6.06 -1.33
CA ARG A 711 -32.93 -4.63 -1.59
C ARG A 711 -32.44 -4.21 -2.96
N GLU A 712 -31.26 -4.67 -3.35
CA GLU A 712 -30.68 -4.35 -4.65
C GLU A 712 -31.44 -4.98 -5.80
N LEU A 713 -31.95 -6.21 -5.63
CA LEU A 713 -32.83 -6.82 -6.63
C LEU A 713 -34.16 -6.08 -6.78
N VAL A 714 -34.70 -5.50 -5.69
CA VAL A 714 -35.88 -4.62 -5.76
C VAL A 714 -35.55 -3.30 -6.45
N LEU A 715 -34.40 -2.69 -6.16
CA LEU A 715 -33.94 -1.49 -6.86
C LEU A 715 -33.77 -1.77 -8.36
N LEU A 716 -33.15 -2.89 -8.72
CA LEU A 716 -33.00 -3.32 -10.10
C LEU A 716 -34.38 -3.50 -10.77
N ARG A 717 -35.34 -4.14 -10.09
CA ARG A 717 -36.71 -4.24 -10.60
C ARG A 717 -37.32 -2.87 -10.87
N ARG A 718 -37.23 -1.92 -9.92
CA ARG A 718 -37.74 -0.54 -10.07
C ARG A 718 -37.07 0.17 -11.26
N SER A 719 -35.77 -0.05 -11.45
CA SER A 719 -35.04 0.46 -12.61
C SER A 719 -35.61 -0.09 -13.92
N LEU A 720 -35.86 -1.40 -14.00
CA LEU A 720 -36.42 -2.05 -15.20
C LEU A 720 -37.89 -1.63 -15.46
N ASP A 721 -38.68 -1.43 -14.40
CA ASP A 721 -40.06 -0.93 -14.49
C ASP A 721 -40.13 0.46 -15.14
N ALA A 722 -39.09 1.29 -14.97
CA ALA A 722 -39.01 2.63 -15.55
C ALA A 722 -38.62 2.64 -17.04
N ILE A 723 -37.91 1.62 -17.53
CA ILE A 723 -37.36 1.59 -18.90
C ILE A 723 -38.43 1.79 -20.00
N PRO A 724 -39.63 1.15 -19.96
CA PRO A 724 -40.65 1.37 -20.98
C PRO A 724 -41.06 2.84 -21.14
N ALA A 725 -41.16 3.60 -20.04
CA ALA A 725 -41.49 5.02 -20.09
C ALA A 725 -40.36 5.86 -20.71
N VAL A 726 -39.10 5.48 -20.43
CA VAL A 726 -37.92 6.07 -21.07
C VAL A 726 -37.94 5.79 -22.59
N GLN A 727 -38.17 4.54 -23.01
CA GLN A 727 -38.27 4.18 -24.43
C GLN A 727 -39.37 4.97 -25.16
N ALA A 728 -40.55 5.10 -24.54
CA ALA A 728 -41.66 5.86 -25.12
C ALA A 728 -41.32 7.35 -25.32
N SER A 729 -40.61 7.94 -24.36
CA SER A 729 -40.14 9.33 -24.43
C SER A 729 -39.08 9.52 -25.52
N LEU A 730 -38.14 8.58 -25.63
CA LEU A 730 -37.09 8.59 -26.66
C LEU A 730 -37.63 8.36 -28.07
N GLY A 731 -38.74 7.65 -28.22
CA GLY A 731 -39.41 7.45 -29.51
C GLY A 731 -39.91 8.75 -30.15
N GLN A 732 -39.98 9.85 -29.39
CA GLN A 732 -40.33 11.18 -29.89
C GLN A 732 -39.11 11.93 -30.45
N CYS A 733 -37.90 11.42 -30.22
CA CYS A 733 -36.65 12.02 -30.68
C CYS A 733 -36.30 11.51 -32.09
N SER A 734 -35.73 12.39 -32.89
CA SER A 734 -35.43 12.22 -34.31
C SER A 734 -33.94 12.33 -34.63
N ALA A 735 -33.13 12.96 -33.77
CA ALA A 735 -31.69 13.05 -33.97
C ALA A 735 -31.04 11.66 -34.03
N LEU A 736 -30.07 11.48 -34.94
CA LEU A 736 -29.49 10.17 -35.26
C LEU A 736 -28.92 9.48 -34.01
N VAL A 737 -28.08 10.18 -33.23
CA VAL A 737 -27.49 9.63 -32.00
C VAL A 737 -28.57 9.25 -30.98
N THR A 738 -29.60 10.07 -30.80
CA THR A 738 -30.68 9.77 -29.85
C THR A 738 -31.44 8.52 -30.27
N ARG A 739 -31.69 8.35 -31.57
CA ARG A 739 -32.35 7.15 -32.13
C ARG A 739 -31.49 5.89 -32.01
N GLU A 740 -30.20 5.99 -32.28
CA GLU A 740 -29.26 4.87 -32.13
C GLU A 740 -29.13 4.43 -30.67
N LEU A 741 -29.08 5.38 -29.73
CA LEU A 741 -29.07 5.09 -28.30
C LEU A 741 -30.41 4.50 -27.85
N ALA A 742 -31.53 5.05 -28.32
CA ALA A 742 -32.87 4.52 -28.02
C ALA A 742 -33.04 3.06 -28.47
N ALA A 743 -32.46 2.69 -29.63
CA ALA A 743 -32.49 1.32 -30.14
C ALA A 743 -31.69 0.32 -29.28
N GLN A 744 -30.73 0.80 -28.47
CA GLN A 744 -29.95 -0.02 -27.54
C GLN A 744 -30.66 -0.23 -26.19
N VAL A 745 -31.63 0.63 -25.85
CA VAL A 745 -32.39 0.52 -24.60
C VAL A 745 -33.41 -0.63 -24.70
N THR A 746 -33.31 -1.62 -23.82
CA THR A 746 -34.16 -2.83 -23.80
C THR A 746 -34.88 -2.99 -22.46
N SER A 747 -36.19 -3.27 -22.47
CA SER A 747 -37.06 -3.29 -21.28
C SER A 747 -37.19 -4.62 -20.54
N ALA A 748 -36.57 -5.70 -21.04
CA ALA A 748 -36.50 -7.04 -20.41
C ALA A 748 -37.76 -7.48 -19.61
N PRO A 749 -38.98 -7.43 -20.20
CA PRO A 749 -40.23 -7.49 -19.45
C PRO A 749 -40.44 -8.81 -18.68
N GLN A 750 -39.89 -9.92 -19.18
CA GLN A 750 -39.96 -11.22 -18.50
C GLN A 750 -39.19 -11.23 -17.19
N LEU A 751 -38.01 -10.59 -17.15
CA LEU A 751 -37.19 -10.47 -15.95
C LEU A 751 -37.87 -9.56 -14.93
N THR A 752 -38.39 -8.42 -15.37
CA THR A 752 -39.14 -7.48 -14.54
C THR A 752 -40.34 -8.16 -13.87
N ALA A 753 -41.14 -8.92 -14.64
CA ALA A 753 -42.28 -9.68 -14.13
C ALA A 753 -41.89 -10.83 -13.18
N LEU A 754 -40.70 -11.41 -13.36
CA LEU A 754 -40.15 -12.43 -12.45
C LEU A 754 -39.73 -11.81 -11.10
N LEU A 755 -39.04 -10.68 -11.12
CA LEU A 755 -38.65 -9.98 -9.90
C LEU A 755 -39.86 -9.43 -9.15
N ALA A 756 -40.87 -8.92 -9.87
CA ALA A 756 -42.11 -8.41 -9.29
C ALA A 756 -42.94 -9.49 -8.56
N ARG A 757 -43.01 -10.70 -9.11
CA ARG A 757 -43.71 -11.82 -8.45
C ARG A 757 -42.92 -12.41 -7.28
N ALA A 758 -41.60 -12.32 -7.31
CA ALA A 758 -40.73 -12.96 -6.31
C ALA A 758 -40.48 -12.10 -5.08
N LEU A 759 -40.32 -10.78 -5.24
CA LEU A 759 -39.88 -9.88 -4.18
C LEU A 759 -41.03 -9.05 -3.59
N ILE A 760 -40.93 -8.74 -2.30
CA ILE A 760 -41.79 -7.74 -1.64
C ILE A 760 -41.36 -6.32 -2.02
N GLU A 761 -42.26 -5.33 -1.88
CA GLU A 761 -42.01 -3.95 -2.32
C GLU A 761 -40.89 -3.25 -1.56
N ASP A 762 -40.83 -3.41 -0.24
CA ASP A 762 -39.84 -2.77 0.62
C ASP A 762 -39.21 -3.80 1.56
N PRO A 763 -38.14 -4.49 1.13
CA PRO A 763 -37.48 -5.48 1.96
C PRO A 763 -36.77 -4.83 3.17
N PRO A 764 -36.99 -5.34 4.38
CA PRO A 764 -36.37 -4.83 5.61
C PRO A 764 -34.85 -5.01 5.59
N ALA A 765 -34.13 -4.24 6.43
CA ALA A 765 -32.67 -4.23 6.45
C ALA A 765 -32.06 -5.48 7.07
N GLY A 766 -32.83 -6.20 7.90
CA GLY A 766 -32.36 -7.34 8.68
C GLY A 766 -32.86 -8.67 8.13
N SER A 767 -32.06 -9.73 8.36
CA SER A 767 -32.31 -11.12 7.93
C SER A 767 -33.50 -11.82 8.62
N ARG A 768 -34.29 -11.12 9.46
CA ARG A 768 -35.32 -11.76 10.30
C ARG A 768 -36.72 -11.77 9.69
N ASP A 769 -36.92 -10.94 8.68
CA ASP A 769 -38.22 -10.71 8.07
C ASP A 769 -38.19 -11.21 6.63
N ARG A 770 -39.31 -11.80 6.21
CA ARG A 770 -39.48 -12.43 4.91
C ARG A 770 -39.28 -11.41 3.78
N VAL A 771 -38.41 -11.73 2.82
CA VAL A 771 -38.10 -10.90 1.65
C VAL A 771 -38.76 -11.41 0.36
N ILE A 772 -39.12 -12.70 0.33
CA ILE A 772 -39.82 -13.32 -0.80
C ILE A 772 -41.33 -13.22 -0.63
N ARG A 773 -42.05 -12.86 -1.69
CA ARG A 773 -43.51 -12.70 -1.68
C ARG A 773 -44.22 -14.04 -1.37
N PRO A 774 -45.29 -14.04 -0.56
CA PRO A 774 -46.18 -15.21 -0.41
C PRO A 774 -46.73 -15.70 -1.75
N GLY A 775 -46.76 -17.01 -1.95
CA GLY A 775 -47.23 -17.64 -3.19
C GLY A 775 -46.17 -17.82 -4.29
N PHE A 776 -44.92 -17.42 -4.06
CA PHE A 776 -43.84 -17.61 -5.04
C PHE A 776 -43.19 -19.00 -4.96
N ASP A 777 -42.93 -19.50 -3.75
CA ASP A 777 -42.28 -20.79 -3.50
C ASP A 777 -43.10 -21.60 -2.48
N ALA A 778 -43.56 -22.77 -2.90
CA ALA A 778 -44.46 -23.61 -2.11
C ALA A 778 -43.79 -24.14 -0.83
N ASP A 779 -42.49 -24.44 -0.88
CA ASP A 779 -41.75 -24.95 0.28
C ASP A 779 -41.58 -23.85 1.34
N LEU A 780 -41.25 -22.63 0.92
CA LEU A 780 -41.15 -21.46 1.81
C LEU A 780 -42.49 -21.13 2.46
N ASP A 781 -43.59 -21.22 1.71
CA ASP A 781 -44.94 -21.02 2.23
C ASP A 781 -45.31 -22.11 3.24
N ALA A 782 -45.03 -23.38 2.95
CA ALA A 782 -45.27 -24.49 3.86
C ALA A 782 -44.50 -24.35 5.19
N ILE A 783 -43.23 -23.91 5.16
CA ILE A 783 -42.43 -23.66 6.36
C ILE A 783 -43.02 -22.48 7.16
N SER A 784 -43.44 -21.42 6.47
CA SER A 784 -44.05 -20.24 7.09
C SER A 784 -45.38 -20.57 7.77
N ASP A 785 -46.24 -21.35 7.10
CA ASP A 785 -47.53 -21.79 7.63
C ASP A 785 -47.37 -22.71 8.83
N ALA A 786 -46.41 -23.65 8.78
CA ALA A 786 -46.06 -24.50 9.93
C ALA A 786 -45.59 -23.66 11.14
N SER A 787 -44.74 -22.66 10.93
CA SER A 787 -44.31 -21.75 12.00
C SER A 787 -45.46 -20.91 12.55
N LYS A 788 -46.39 -20.46 11.70
CA LYS A 788 -47.54 -19.67 12.11
C LYS A 788 -48.50 -20.52 12.95
N GLY A 789 -48.81 -21.73 12.49
CA GLY A 789 -49.62 -22.70 13.24
C GLY A 789 -49.02 -23.04 14.61
N ALA A 790 -47.69 -23.23 14.66
CA ALA A 790 -46.97 -23.46 15.91
C ALA A 790 -47.07 -22.27 16.89
N ARG A 791 -46.95 -21.02 16.42
CA ARG A 791 -47.12 -19.82 17.25
C ARG A 791 -48.56 -19.65 17.74
N GLU A 792 -49.55 -19.91 16.87
CA GLU A 792 -50.97 -19.88 17.25
C GLU A 792 -51.31 -20.94 18.30
N TRP A 793 -50.68 -22.12 18.21
CA TRP A 793 -50.80 -23.15 19.23
C TRP A 793 -50.19 -22.70 20.57
N ILE A 794 -48.96 -22.14 20.57
CA ILE A 794 -48.32 -21.61 21.78
C ILE A 794 -49.16 -20.50 22.42
N ALA A 795 -49.77 -19.62 21.62
CA ALA A 795 -50.64 -18.57 22.12
C ALA A 795 -51.91 -19.13 22.81
N LYS A 796 -52.44 -20.26 22.33
CA LYS A 796 -53.57 -20.97 22.94
C LYS A 796 -53.17 -21.84 24.14
N LEU A 797 -51.89 -22.20 24.26
CA LEU A 797 -51.38 -23.08 25.31
C LEU A 797 -51.59 -22.50 26.71
N GLU A 798 -51.41 -21.18 26.89
CA GLU A 798 -51.60 -20.54 28.19
C GLU A 798 -53.01 -20.77 28.74
N ASP A 799 -54.04 -20.54 27.93
CA ASP A 799 -55.43 -20.73 28.33
C ASP A 799 -55.80 -22.21 28.47
N ALA A 800 -55.25 -23.07 27.62
CA ALA A 800 -55.45 -24.52 27.72
C ALA A 800 -54.88 -25.07 29.03
N GLU A 801 -53.64 -24.72 29.37
CA GLU A 801 -52.99 -25.16 30.61
C GLU A 801 -53.62 -24.54 31.85
N ARG A 802 -54.09 -23.28 31.79
CA ARG A 802 -54.88 -22.67 32.89
C ARG A 802 -56.16 -23.46 33.18
N ARG A 803 -56.88 -23.89 32.15
CA ARG A 803 -58.10 -24.71 32.30
C ARG A 803 -57.78 -26.12 32.80
N ARG A 804 -56.68 -26.72 32.33
CA ARG A 804 -56.24 -28.07 32.69
C ARG A 804 -55.74 -28.16 34.14
N THR A 805 -54.98 -27.16 34.59
CA THR A 805 -54.33 -27.16 35.91
C THR A 805 -55.12 -26.41 36.99
N GLY A 806 -56.04 -25.51 36.60
CA GLY A 806 -56.77 -24.64 37.52
C GLY A 806 -55.95 -23.44 38.04
N ILE A 807 -54.70 -23.28 37.60
CA ILE A 807 -53.76 -22.26 38.11
C ILE A 807 -53.93 -20.95 37.33
N ARG A 808 -54.70 -20.00 37.88
CA ARG A 808 -54.92 -18.67 37.27
C ARG A 808 -53.64 -17.87 36.94
N PRO A 809 -52.59 -17.82 37.78
CA PRO A 809 -51.41 -17.00 37.50
C PRO A 809 -50.37 -17.63 36.53
N LEU A 810 -50.66 -18.81 35.95
CA LEU A 810 -49.77 -19.45 34.97
C LEU A 810 -49.55 -18.55 33.75
N LYS A 811 -48.31 -18.41 33.30
CA LYS A 811 -47.94 -17.63 32.10
C LYS A 811 -47.01 -18.39 31.18
N VAL A 812 -47.23 -18.28 29.87
CA VAL A 812 -46.28 -18.77 28.86
C VAL A 812 -45.37 -17.60 28.46
N GLY A 813 -44.06 -17.77 28.61
CA GLY A 813 -43.06 -16.74 28.30
C GLY A 813 -41.99 -17.25 27.34
N PHE A 814 -41.19 -16.33 26.80
CA PHE A 814 -40.05 -16.63 25.93
C PHE A 814 -38.78 -15.94 26.44
N ASN A 815 -37.68 -16.69 26.50
CA ASN A 815 -36.35 -16.19 26.84
C ASN A 815 -35.36 -16.52 25.72
N ARG A 816 -34.51 -15.57 25.31
CA ARG A 816 -33.50 -15.78 24.26
C ARG A 816 -32.49 -16.91 24.55
N VAL A 817 -32.23 -17.22 25.82
CA VAL A 817 -31.21 -18.21 26.24
C VAL A 817 -31.81 -19.62 26.38
N PHE A 818 -33.05 -19.72 26.86
CA PHE A 818 -33.67 -21.01 27.22
C PHE A 818 -34.93 -21.34 26.45
N GLY A 819 -35.40 -20.43 25.59
CA GLY A 819 -36.57 -20.67 24.76
C GLY A 819 -37.92 -20.37 25.43
N TYR A 820 -38.99 -20.99 24.95
CA TYR A 820 -40.32 -20.92 25.54
C TYR A 820 -40.39 -21.68 26.87
N TYR A 821 -41.19 -21.18 27.81
CA TYR A 821 -41.37 -21.78 29.13
C TYR A 821 -42.75 -21.48 29.70
N ILE A 822 -43.17 -22.30 30.67
CA ILE A 822 -44.37 -22.08 31.48
C ILE A 822 -43.93 -21.65 32.88
N GLU A 823 -44.34 -20.46 33.31
CA GLU A 823 -44.00 -19.90 34.62
C GLU A 823 -45.17 -20.05 35.59
N VAL A 824 -44.89 -20.59 36.77
CA VAL A 824 -45.86 -20.82 37.85
C VAL A 824 -45.32 -20.22 39.14
N SER A 825 -46.17 -19.54 39.93
CA SER A 825 -45.77 -18.96 41.22
C SER A 825 -45.48 -20.05 42.26
N HIS A 826 -44.57 -19.79 43.21
CA HIS A 826 -44.21 -20.75 44.28
C HIS A 826 -45.41 -21.29 45.07
N SER A 827 -46.43 -20.45 45.28
CA SER A 827 -47.66 -20.82 45.99
C SER A 827 -48.53 -21.87 45.26
N ASN A 828 -48.29 -22.10 43.97
CA ASN A 828 -49.10 -22.97 43.11
C ASN A 828 -48.28 -24.11 42.48
N ALA A 829 -47.07 -24.35 42.97
CA ALA A 829 -46.17 -25.38 42.41
C ALA A 829 -46.61 -26.83 42.72
N GLN A 830 -47.60 -27.06 43.59
CA GLN A 830 -48.14 -28.39 43.86
C GLN A 830 -49.69 -28.38 43.94
N PRO A 831 -50.38 -29.32 43.25
CA PRO A 831 -49.86 -30.43 42.46
C PRO A 831 -49.85 -30.09 40.96
N LEU A 832 -48.68 -29.82 40.39
CA LEU A 832 -48.51 -29.76 38.93
C LEU A 832 -48.46 -31.19 38.34
N PRO A 833 -48.91 -31.42 37.10
CA PRO A 833 -48.90 -32.75 36.49
C PRO A 833 -47.48 -33.21 36.10
N ASP A 834 -47.26 -34.52 35.97
CA ASP A 834 -45.94 -35.14 35.78
C ASP A 834 -45.24 -34.78 34.45
N ASP A 835 -45.97 -34.22 33.49
CA ASP A 835 -45.45 -33.77 32.19
C ASP A 835 -44.69 -32.43 32.26
N PHE A 836 -44.73 -31.73 33.41
CA PHE A 836 -44.03 -30.47 33.64
C PHE A 836 -42.59 -30.73 34.11
N VAL A 837 -41.64 -30.65 33.19
CA VAL A 837 -40.22 -30.78 33.50
C VAL A 837 -39.65 -29.44 33.96
N ARG A 838 -39.20 -29.35 35.21
CA ARG A 838 -38.64 -28.10 35.77
C ARG A 838 -37.33 -27.71 35.09
N LYS A 839 -37.24 -26.46 34.63
CA LYS A 839 -36.06 -25.94 33.90
C LYS A 839 -35.26 -24.90 34.69
N GLN A 840 -35.93 -24.02 35.46
CA GLN A 840 -35.27 -22.93 36.19
C GLN A 840 -36.12 -22.48 37.38
N THR A 841 -35.49 -22.22 38.53
CA THR A 841 -36.15 -21.63 39.70
C THR A 841 -35.82 -20.13 39.77
N LEU A 842 -36.84 -19.29 39.96
CA LEU A 842 -36.73 -17.84 40.14
C LEU A 842 -37.06 -17.46 41.59
N THR A 843 -36.75 -16.23 41.97
CA THR A 843 -37.10 -15.65 43.28
C THR A 843 -38.60 -15.58 43.53
N GLY A 844 -39.44 -15.50 42.49
CA GLY A 844 -40.90 -15.39 42.60
C GLY A 844 -41.72 -16.60 42.06
N GLY A 845 -41.07 -17.60 41.46
CA GLY A 845 -41.76 -18.74 40.85
C GLY A 845 -40.81 -19.76 40.21
N GLU A 846 -41.37 -20.78 39.57
CA GLU A 846 -40.63 -21.82 38.86
C GLU A 846 -41.02 -21.85 37.38
N ARG A 847 -40.05 -22.15 36.50
CA ARG A 847 -40.24 -22.31 35.06
C ARG A 847 -40.15 -23.78 34.66
N TYR A 848 -41.14 -24.24 33.92
CA TYR A 848 -41.28 -25.61 33.43
C TYR A 848 -41.35 -25.65 31.90
N ILE A 849 -41.10 -26.83 31.34
CA ILE A 849 -41.27 -27.15 29.92
C ILE A 849 -42.01 -28.48 29.79
N THR A 850 -42.92 -28.59 28.83
CA THR A 850 -43.59 -29.85 28.48
C THR A 850 -42.98 -30.42 27.19
N PRO A 851 -43.08 -31.75 26.94
CA PRO A 851 -42.63 -32.35 25.69
C PRO A 851 -43.26 -31.69 24.45
N GLU A 852 -44.56 -31.43 24.50
CA GLU A 852 -45.32 -30.79 23.41
C GLU A 852 -44.88 -29.34 23.14
N LEU A 853 -44.61 -28.58 24.21
CA LEU A 853 -44.07 -27.22 24.07
C LEU A 853 -42.68 -27.25 23.45
N LYS A 854 -41.85 -28.23 23.82
CA LYS A 854 -40.48 -28.39 23.30
C LYS A 854 -40.47 -28.78 21.82
N GLU A 855 -41.38 -29.66 21.38
CA GLU A 855 -41.52 -30.02 19.96
C GLU A 855 -42.01 -28.83 19.13
N THR A 856 -43.03 -28.11 19.61
CA THR A 856 -43.58 -26.94 18.92
C THR A 856 -42.58 -25.78 18.88
N GLU A 857 -41.81 -25.60 19.96
CA GLU A 857 -40.67 -24.69 20.02
C GLU A 857 -39.62 -25.02 18.95
N ALA A 858 -39.25 -26.30 18.82
CA ALA A 858 -38.27 -26.74 17.83
C ALA A 858 -38.74 -26.42 16.40
N ILE A 859 -40.04 -26.53 16.12
CA ILE A 859 -40.62 -26.12 14.83
C ILE A 859 -40.45 -24.61 14.62
N VAL A 860 -40.77 -23.76 15.60
CA VAL A 860 -40.66 -22.29 15.48
C VAL A 860 -39.20 -21.84 15.31
N LEU A 861 -38.27 -22.42 16.08
CA LEU A 861 -36.85 -22.06 16.03
C LEU A 861 -36.19 -22.55 14.74
N SER A 862 -36.45 -23.78 14.31
CA SER A 862 -35.90 -24.33 13.07
C SER A 862 -36.50 -23.70 11.81
N ALA A 863 -37.76 -23.25 11.87
CA ALA A 863 -38.41 -22.59 10.74
C ALA A 863 -37.70 -21.29 10.34
N GLN A 864 -37.21 -20.50 11.30
CA GLN A 864 -36.51 -19.24 10.98
C GLN A 864 -35.22 -19.49 10.19
N GLU A 865 -34.41 -20.48 10.60
CA GLU A 865 -33.18 -20.84 9.90
C GLU A 865 -33.47 -21.42 8.51
N ARG A 866 -34.50 -22.26 8.40
CA ARG A 866 -34.93 -22.86 7.12
C ARG A 866 -35.51 -21.83 6.15
N ILE A 867 -36.29 -20.87 6.64
CA ILE A 867 -36.79 -19.73 5.86
C ILE A 867 -35.60 -18.94 5.31
N ALA A 868 -34.66 -18.53 6.17
CA ALA A 868 -33.51 -17.76 5.76
C ALA A 868 -32.63 -18.49 4.72
N ALA A 869 -32.40 -19.80 4.92
CA ALA A 869 -31.66 -20.61 3.97
C ALA A 869 -32.36 -20.71 2.61
N ARG A 870 -33.68 -20.98 2.60
CA ARG A 870 -34.46 -21.10 1.36
C ARG A 870 -34.59 -19.77 0.63
N GLU A 871 -34.79 -18.67 1.35
CA GLU A 871 -34.80 -17.33 0.75
C GLU A 871 -33.45 -17.00 0.10
N LEU A 872 -32.33 -17.35 0.74
CA LEU A 872 -31.00 -17.15 0.17
C LEU A 872 -30.81 -17.93 -1.14
N GLU A 873 -31.28 -19.19 -1.21
CA GLU A 873 -31.28 -19.99 -2.44
C GLU A 873 -32.07 -19.33 -3.56
N ILE A 874 -33.28 -18.84 -3.24
CA ILE A 874 -34.15 -18.15 -4.20
C ILE A 874 -33.48 -16.86 -4.69
N LEU A 875 -32.91 -16.05 -3.79
CA LEU A 875 -32.22 -14.82 -4.16
C LEU A 875 -31.01 -15.10 -5.06
N HIS A 876 -30.24 -16.17 -4.80
CA HIS A 876 -29.15 -16.58 -5.67
C HIS A 876 -29.66 -16.96 -7.08
N ALA A 877 -30.73 -17.75 -7.18
CA ALA A 877 -31.31 -18.12 -8.47
C ALA A 877 -31.84 -16.91 -9.26
N LEU A 878 -32.44 -15.92 -8.57
CA LEU A 878 -32.85 -14.66 -9.18
C LEU A 878 -31.63 -13.86 -9.69
N ALA A 879 -30.56 -13.78 -8.90
CA ALA A 879 -29.32 -13.11 -9.30
C ALA A 879 -28.66 -13.78 -10.52
N GLU A 880 -28.67 -15.11 -10.61
CA GLU A 880 -28.19 -15.84 -11.80
C GLU A 880 -29.02 -15.50 -13.05
N THR A 881 -30.34 -15.35 -12.90
CA THR A 881 -31.22 -14.94 -14.01
C THR A 881 -30.92 -13.51 -14.47
N VAL A 882 -30.62 -12.60 -13.53
CA VAL A 882 -30.14 -11.24 -13.85
C VAL A 882 -28.78 -11.30 -14.57
N ALA A 883 -27.85 -12.12 -14.08
CA ALA A 883 -26.53 -12.29 -14.66
C ALA A 883 -26.59 -12.76 -16.12
N ALA A 884 -27.50 -13.68 -16.45
CA ALA A 884 -27.72 -14.14 -17.82
C ALA A 884 -28.18 -13.03 -18.78
N ASN A 885 -28.85 -11.99 -18.26
CA ASN A 885 -29.31 -10.83 -19.03
C ASN A 885 -28.35 -9.63 -18.95
N ALA A 886 -27.24 -9.75 -18.21
CA ALA A 886 -26.35 -8.63 -17.89
C ALA A 886 -25.81 -7.87 -19.12
N PRO A 887 -25.42 -8.51 -20.25
CA PRO A 887 -24.92 -7.76 -21.41
C PRO A 887 -25.96 -6.78 -21.99
N SER A 888 -27.21 -7.22 -22.13
CA SER A 888 -28.30 -6.37 -22.67
C SER A 888 -28.68 -5.26 -21.70
N LEU A 889 -28.76 -5.57 -20.40
CA LEU A 889 -29.07 -4.59 -19.36
C LEU A 889 -27.96 -3.54 -19.21
N ARG A 890 -26.69 -3.94 -19.31
CA ARG A 890 -25.55 -3.01 -19.30
C ARG A 890 -25.55 -2.09 -20.51
N ALA A 891 -25.76 -2.64 -21.71
CA ALA A 891 -25.89 -1.81 -22.92
C ALA A 891 -27.03 -0.79 -22.78
N SER A 892 -28.16 -1.20 -22.21
CA SER A 892 -29.28 -0.31 -21.91
C SER A 892 -28.90 0.77 -20.90
N ALA A 893 -28.22 0.42 -19.81
CA ALA A 893 -27.76 1.38 -18.79
C ALA A 893 -26.78 2.40 -19.36
N GLN A 894 -25.84 1.97 -20.21
CA GLN A 894 -24.87 2.85 -20.87
C GLN A 894 -25.54 3.78 -21.87
N ALA A 895 -26.51 3.28 -22.65
CA ALA A 895 -27.29 4.11 -23.56
C ALA A 895 -28.09 5.18 -22.80
N ILE A 896 -28.76 4.78 -21.70
CA ILE A 896 -29.46 5.70 -20.80
C ILE A 896 -28.50 6.74 -20.22
N GLY A 897 -27.32 6.33 -19.76
CA GLY A 897 -26.31 7.26 -19.22
C GLY A 897 -25.84 8.30 -20.24
N ARG A 898 -25.66 7.90 -21.51
CA ARG A 898 -25.32 8.85 -22.59
C ARG A 898 -26.46 9.83 -22.89
N ILE A 899 -27.70 9.34 -22.90
CA ILE A 899 -28.90 10.18 -23.08
C ILE A 899 -29.01 11.18 -21.93
N ASP A 900 -28.85 10.74 -20.69
CA ASP A 900 -28.92 11.58 -19.49
C ASP A 900 -27.81 12.64 -19.48
N ALA A 901 -26.60 12.29 -19.94
CA ALA A 901 -25.52 13.25 -20.13
C ALA A 901 -25.85 14.30 -21.22
N LEU A 902 -26.41 13.90 -22.37
CA LEU A 902 -26.88 14.84 -23.41
C LEU A 902 -27.99 15.76 -22.88
N LEU A 903 -28.94 15.18 -22.14
CA LEU A 903 -30.02 15.92 -21.49
C LEU A 903 -29.47 16.96 -20.50
N SER A 904 -28.44 16.60 -19.73
CA SER A 904 -27.74 17.49 -18.82
C SER A 904 -27.12 18.69 -19.56
N LEU A 905 -26.44 18.44 -20.69
CA LEU A 905 -25.88 19.52 -21.52
C LEU A 905 -26.97 20.46 -22.05
N ALA A 906 -28.11 19.90 -22.51
CA ALA A 906 -29.24 20.69 -23.00
C ALA A 906 -29.91 21.52 -21.89
N LEU A 907 -30.06 20.97 -20.69
CA LEU A 907 -30.60 21.68 -19.53
C LEU A 907 -29.67 22.82 -19.10
N ALA A 908 -28.36 22.57 -18.99
CA ALA A 908 -27.38 23.60 -18.67
C ALA A 908 -27.37 24.72 -19.72
N ALA A 909 -27.45 24.37 -21.01
CA ALA A 909 -27.53 25.34 -22.09
C ALA A 909 -28.79 26.20 -22.03
N ALA A 910 -29.94 25.61 -21.69
CA ALA A 910 -31.20 26.32 -21.50
C ALA A 910 -31.15 27.28 -20.30
N GLU A 911 -30.63 26.81 -19.17
CA GLU A 911 -30.56 27.56 -17.91
C GLU A 911 -29.65 28.79 -18.04
N HIS A 912 -28.54 28.66 -18.77
CA HIS A 912 -27.52 29.69 -18.88
C HIS A 912 -27.55 30.47 -20.20
N GLY A 913 -28.51 30.18 -21.09
CA GLY A 913 -28.64 30.86 -22.39
C GLY A 913 -27.40 30.68 -23.26
N TRP A 914 -26.87 29.46 -23.32
CA TRP A 914 -25.73 29.12 -24.18
C TRP A 914 -26.17 28.91 -25.63
N ARG A 915 -25.24 29.10 -26.56
CA ARG A 915 -25.52 29.01 -28.01
C ARG A 915 -24.74 27.87 -28.64
N ARG A 916 -25.30 27.32 -29.70
CA ARG A 916 -24.69 26.25 -30.48
C ARG A 916 -23.39 26.75 -31.15
N PRO A 917 -22.22 26.14 -30.89
CA PRO A 917 -21.01 26.45 -31.62
C PRO A 917 -21.01 25.80 -33.01
N GLU A 918 -20.28 26.39 -33.95
CA GLU A 918 -19.85 25.72 -35.17
C GLU A 918 -18.48 25.07 -34.91
N VAL A 919 -18.39 23.74 -35.05
CA VAL A 919 -17.15 22.98 -34.87
C VAL A 919 -16.72 22.43 -36.22
N ASN A 920 -15.46 22.65 -36.61
CA ASN A 920 -14.93 22.21 -37.90
C ASN A 920 -13.51 21.65 -37.80
N ALA A 921 -13.05 21.00 -38.88
CA ALA A 921 -11.73 20.38 -38.95
C ALA A 921 -10.57 21.38 -39.14
N GLY A 922 -10.88 22.67 -39.29
CA GLY A 922 -9.89 23.74 -39.36
C GLY A 922 -9.26 24.05 -38.00
N LEU A 923 -8.46 25.11 -37.95
CA LEU A 923 -7.76 25.56 -36.73
C LEU A 923 -8.19 26.97 -36.29
N GLU A 924 -9.12 27.60 -36.97
CA GLU A 924 -9.63 28.93 -36.59
C GLU A 924 -10.37 28.87 -35.25
N LEU A 925 -10.15 29.85 -34.38
CA LEU A 925 -10.89 30.03 -33.14
C LEU A 925 -11.47 31.44 -33.11
N SER A 926 -12.76 31.57 -33.35
CA SER A 926 -13.47 32.84 -33.36
C SER A 926 -14.63 32.80 -32.37
N ILE A 927 -14.62 33.68 -31.38
CA ILE A 927 -15.64 33.76 -30.31
C ILE A 927 -16.17 35.19 -30.29
N LYS A 928 -17.49 35.34 -30.37
CA LYS A 928 -18.19 36.63 -30.23
C LYS A 928 -18.93 36.68 -28.91
N ALA A 929 -18.71 37.77 -28.17
CA ALA A 929 -19.30 38.01 -26.86
C ALA A 929 -19.18 36.79 -25.92
N GLY A 930 -17.99 36.18 -25.87
CA GLY A 930 -17.71 35.02 -25.01
C GLY A 930 -17.75 35.40 -23.53
N ARG A 931 -18.17 34.45 -22.69
CA ARG A 931 -18.30 34.62 -21.24
C ARG A 931 -17.67 33.44 -20.49
N HIS A 932 -17.07 33.72 -19.34
CA HIS A 932 -16.52 32.67 -18.50
C HIS A 932 -17.63 32.08 -17.61
N PRO A 933 -18.02 30.81 -17.78
CA PRO A 933 -19.25 30.29 -17.18
C PRO A 933 -19.23 30.29 -15.65
N LEU A 934 -18.11 29.95 -15.01
CA LEU A 934 -17.99 29.96 -13.54
C LEU A 934 -17.99 31.37 -12.93
N VAL A 935 -17.31 32.33 -13.58
CA VAL A 935 -17.20 33.71 -13.09
C VAL A 935 -18.51 34.46 -13.34
N GLU A 936 -19.19 34.21 -14.46
CA GLU A 936 -20.51 34.77 -14.75
C GLU A 936 -21.54 34.42 -13.67
N GLN A 937 -21.52 33.18 -13.15
CA GLN A 937 -22.41 32.75 -12.07
C GLN A 937 -22.10 33.39 -10.71
N SER A 938 -20.82 33.68 -10.46
CA SER A 938 -20.37 34.28 -9.20
C SER A 938 -20.56 35.80 -9.19
N ALA A 939 -20.65 36.42 -10.36
CA ALA A 939 -20.85 37.86 -10.52
C ALA A 939 -22.35 38.22 -10.36
N PRO A 940 -22.67 39.44 -9.86
CA PRO A 940 -24.05 39.91 -9.85
C PRO A 940 -24.64 39.94 -11.27
N ALA A 941 -25.93 39.59 -11.39
CA ALA A 941 -26.61 39.46 -12.68
C ALA A 941 -26.41 40.71 -13.56
N GLY A 942 -25.96 40.50 -14.80
CA GLY A 942 -25.73 41.56 -15.80
C GLY A 942 -24.43 42.36 -15.63
N GLN A 943 -23.57 42.03 -14.66
CA GLN A 943 -22.28 42.73 -14.48
C GLN A 943 -21.09 42.08 -15.19
N PHE A 944 -21.21 40.82 -15.64
CA PHE A 944 -20.13 40.18 -16.41
C PHE A 944 -20.00 40.82 -17.80
N VAL A 945 -18.79 41.19 -18.20
CA VAL A 945 -18.51 41.84 -19.48
C VAL A 945 -18.08 40.80 -20.52
N PRO A 946 -18.88 40.56 -21.57
CA PRO A 946 -18.53 39.60 -22.62
C PRO A 946 -17.42 40.14 -23.53
N ASN A 947 -16.57 39.25 -24.03
CA ASN A 947 -15.40 39.62 -24.83
C ASN A 947 -15.25 38.76 -26.10
N ASP A 948 -14.79 39.40 -27.16
CA ASP A 948 -14.48 38.74 -28.43
C ASP A 948 -13.08 38.10 -28.39
N LEU A 949 -12.87 37.04 -29.16
CA LEU A 949 -11.56 36.44 -29.41
C LEU A 949 -11.46 35.99 -30.87
N ASN A 950 -10.32 36.21 -31.49
CA ASN A 950 -9.98 35.62 -32.78
C ASN A 950 -8.54 35.12 -32.76
N LEU A 951 -8.33 33.82 -32.98
CA LEU A 951 -7.01 33.20 -33.16
C LEU A 951 -7.02 32.31 -34.40
N ASP A 952 -5.95 32.41 -35.17
CA ASP A 952 -5.72 31.60 -36.36
C ASP A 952 -4.21 31.35 -36.52
N PRO A 953 -3.74 30.09 -36.59
CA PRO A 953 -2.33 29.77 -36.82
C PRO A 953 -1.67 30.50 -37.99
N ASP A 954 -2.43 30.86 -39.04
CA ASP A 954 -1.90 31.55 -40.22
C ASP A 954 -2.09 33.08 -40.17
N GLY A 955 -3.01 33.56 -39.34
CA GLY A 955 -3.32 34.97 -39.13
C GLY A 955 -2.88 35.48 -37.75
N ALA A 956 -3.84 35.59 -36.83
CA ALA A 956 -3.59 35.99 -35.44
C ALA A 956 -3.21 34.77 -34.59
N GLN A 957 -1.98 34.28 -34.75
CA GLN A 957 -1.52 33.07 -34.06
C GLN A 957 -1.36 33.31 -32.55
N ILE A 958 -0.67 34.40 -32.20
CA ILE A 958 -0.33 34.75 -30.82
C ILE A 958 -0.96 36.09 -30.48
N VAL A 959 -1.75 36.12 -29.41
CA VAL A 959 -2.25 37.37 -28.82
C VAL A 959 -1.49 37.67 -27.55
N ILE A 960 -0.78 38.80 -27.54
CA ILE A 960 -0.14 39.35 -26.34
C ILE A 960 -1.17 40.25 -25.64
N LEU A 961 -1.65 39.79 -24.49
CA LEU A 961 -2.63 40.48 -23.66
C LEU A 961 -1.93 41.27 -22.55
N THR A 962 -2.05 42.60 -22.60
CA THR A 962 -1.51 43.50 -21.58
C THR A 962 -2.63 44.14 -20.74
N GLY A 963 -2.30 44.58 -19.54
CA GLY A 963 -3.22 45.30 -18.67
C GLY A 963 -2.91 45.11 -17.19
N PRO A 964 -3.51 45.94 -16.31
CA PRO A 964 -3.27 45.88 -14.87
C PRO A 964 -3.65 44.53 -14.25
N ASN A 965 -3.08 44.27 -13.07
CA ASN A 965 -3.51 43.16 -12.23
C ASN A 965 -4.96 43.42 -11.76
N MET A 966 -5.76 42.37 -11.64
CA MET A 966 -7.22 42.44 -11.37
C MET A 966 -8.09 42.96 -12.54
N ALA A 967 -7.53 43.27 -13.71
CA ALA A 967 -8.30 43.68 -14.89
C ALA A 967 -9.08 42.53 -15.55
N GLY A 968 -8.87 41.27 -15.14
CA GLY A 968 -9.58 40.10 -15.70
C GLY A 968 -8.83 39.35 -16.81
N LYS A 969 -7.51 39.58 -16.97
CA LYS A 969 -6.65 38.89 -17.95
C LYS A 969 -6.78 37.36 -17.85
N SER A 970 -6.52 36.78 -16.67
CA SER A 970 -6.59 35.34 -16.44
C SER A 970 -8.00 34.77 -16.65
N THR A 971 -9.05 35.56 -16.39
CA THR A 971 -10.44 35.16 -16.67
C THR A 971 -10.68 35.06 -18.18
N TYR A 972 -10.22 36.03 -18.97
CA TYR A 972 -10.32 35.99 -20.43
C TYR A 972 -9.56 34.81 -21.05
N LEU A 973 -8.36 34.52 -20.53
CA LEU A 973 -7.56 33.36 -20.93
C LEU A 973 -8.31 32.04 -20.69
N ARG A 974 -8.74 31.82 -19.44
CA ARG A 974 -9.44 30.58 -19.05
C ARG A 974 -10.77 30.42 -19.78
N GLN A 975 -11.47 31.53 -20.04
CA GLN A 975 -12.70 31.54 -20.82
C GLN A 975 -12.54 30.89 -22.19
N ALA A 976 -11.47 31.23 -22.92
CA ALA A 976 -11.22 30.69 -24.24
C ALA A 976 -11.06 29.16 -24.21
N ALA A 977 -10.24 28.64 -23.28
CA ALA A 977 -10.05 27.20 -23.12
C ALA A 977 -11.33 26.46 -22.70
N VAL A 978 -12.11 27.01 -21.77
CA VAL A 978 -13.37 26.40 -21.32
C VAL A 978 -14.39 26.34 -22.47
N ILE A 979 -14.50 27.38 -23.30
CA ILE A 979 -15.38 27.40 -24.47
C ILE A 979 -14.99 26.32 -25.48
N VAL A 980 -13.69 26.20 -25.79
CA VAL A 980 -13.18 25.15 -26.68
C VAL A 980 -13.46 23.76 -26.14
N LEU A 981 -13.23 23.55 -24.83
CA LEU A 981 -13.50 22.28 -24.16
C LEU A 981 -14.99 21.91 -24.24
N LEU A 982 -15.90 22.82 -23.88
CA LEU A 982 -17.35 22.59 -23.96
C LEU A 982 -17.81 22.27 -25.38
N ALA A 983 -17.31 22.99 -26.38
CA ALA A 983 -17.62 22.74 -27.79
C ALA A 983 -17.20 21.32 -28.22
N GLN A 984 -15.95 20.91 -27.92
CA GLN A 984 -15.45 19.56 -28.25
C GLN A 984 -16.06 18.42 -27.40
N CYS A 985 -16.68 18.74 -26.26
CA CYS A 985 -17.53 17.78 -25.54
C CYS A 985 -18.88 17.55 -26.24
N GLY A 986 -19.28 18.43 -27.17
CA GLY A 986 -20.59 18.44 -27.81
C GLY A 986 -21.64 19.25 -27.05
N SER A 987 -21.21 20.21 -26.22
CA SER A 987 -22.09 21.13 -25.49
C SER A 987 -22.25 22.47 -26.22
N PHE A 988 -23.33 23.19 -25.90
CA PHE A 988 -23.46 24.59 -26.29
C PHE A 988 -22.53 25.44 -25.42
N VAL A 989 -22.13 26.61 -25.93
CA VAL A 989 -21.09 27.43 -25.32
C VAL A 989 -21.60 28.79 -24.83
N PRO A 990 -20.99 29.37 -23.79
CA PRO A 990 -21.31 30.70 -23.27
C PRO A 990 -20.80 31.83 -24.20
N ALA A 991 -21.38 31.96 -25.38
CA ALA A 991 -21.07 32.99 -26.36
C ALA A 991 -22.33 33.42 -27.13
N GLU A 992 -22.25 34.52 -27.88
CA GLU A 992 -23.30 34.88 -28.86
C GLU A 992 -23.16 34.03 -30.12
N SER A 993 -21.94 33.88 -30.62
CA SER A 993 -21.57 32.94 -31.68
C SER A 993 -20.13 32.45 -31.47
N ALA A 994 -19.83 31.22 -31.87
CA ALA A 994 -18.48 30.67 -31.78
C ALA A 994 -18.19 29.72 -32.96
N VAL A 995 -17.03 29.89 -33.59
CA VAL A 995 -16.44 28.99 -34.58
C VAL A 995 -15.19 28.38 -33.95
N ILE A 996 -15.18 27.06 -33.78
CA ILE A 996 -14.16 26.32 -33.03
C ILE A 996 -13.52 25.27 -33.95
N GLY A 997 -12.33 25.56 -34.43
CA GLY A 997 -11.45 24.58 -35.07
C GLY A 997 -10.88 23.59 -34.06
N LEU A 998 -10.78 22.32 -34.44
CA LEU A 998 -10.36 21.23 -33.56
C LEU A 998 -9.05 21.53 -32.82
N THR A 999 -9.05 21.23 -31.54
CA THR A 999 -7.89 21.34 -30.65
C THR A 999 -7.49 19.95 -30.17
N ASP A 1000 -6.21 19.61 -30.29
CA ASP A 1000 -5.67 18.33 -29.83
C ASP A 1000 -5.28 18.35 -28.36
N ARG A 1001 -4.79 19.49 -27.87
CA ARG A 1001 -4.35 19.71 -26.50
C ARG A 1001 -4.60 21.14 -26.07
N VAL A 1002 -5.01 21.32 -24.82
CA VAL A 1002 -5.03 22.61 -24.16
C VAL A 1002 -3.94 22.62 -23.12
N PHE A 1003 -3.02 23.57 -23.24
CA PHE A 1003 -1.97 23.79 -22.27
C PHE A 1003 -2.28 25.06 -21.49
N THR A 1004 -2.14 25.01 -20.18
CA THR A 1004 -2.34 26.19 -19.35
C THR A 1004 -1.20 26.36 -18.36
N ARG A 1005 -0.68 27.57 -18.31
CA ARG A 1005 0.10 28.10 -17.21
C ARG A 1005 -0.64 29.32 -16.66
N VAL A 1006 -1.36 29.14 -15.56
CA VAL A 1006 -2.10 30.21 -14.89
C VAL A 1006 -1.75 30.23 -13.41
N GLY A 1007 -0.95 31.20 -12.98
CA GLY A 1007 -0.64 31.45 -11.57
C GLY A 1007 0.65 30.80 -11.03
N ALA A 1008 1.09 31.29 -9.88
CA ALA A 1008 2.29 30.86 -9.17
C ALA A 1008 1.89 30.03 -7.94
N HIS A 1009 2.17 28.72 -7.94
CA HIS A 1009 1.96 27.84 -6.79
C HIS A 1009 3.27 27.13 -6.47
N ASP A 1010 3.61 27.07 -5.18
CA ASP A 1010 4.76 26.31 -4.70
C ASP A 1010 4.41 24.84 -4.62
N ASP A 1011 5.32 23.97 -5.07
CA ASP A 1011 5.30 22.56 -4.71
C ASP A 1011 6.32 22.32 -3.58
N ILE A 1012 5.93 22.76 -2.38
CA ILE A 1012 6.74 22.60 -1.16
C ILE A 1012 7.02 21.11 -0.89
N SER A 1013 6.08 20.23 -1.29
CA SER A 1013 6.17 18.79 -1.09
C SER A 1013 7.26 18.15 -1.97
N ALA A 1014 7.45 18.67 -3.19
CA ALA A 1014 8.50 18.23 -4.12
C ALA A 1014 9.82 19.02 -3.99
N GLY A 1015 9.89 20.03 -3.11
CA GLY A 1015 11.08 20.85 -2.93
C GLY A 1015 11.42 21.74 -4.13
N MET A 1016 10.46 22.01 -5.02
CA MET A 1016 10.67 22.85 -6.22
C MET A 1016 10.28 24.31 -5.94
N SER A 1017 11.13 25.25 -6.38
CA SER A 1017 10.80 26.68 -6.33
C SER A 1017 9.72 27.05 -7.34
N THR A 1018 8.98 28.11 -7.09
CA THR A 1018 7.91 28.60 -7.98
C THR A 1018 8.39 28.81 -9.41
N PHE A 1019 9.61 29.34 -9.56
CA PHE A 1019 10.23 29.55 -10.88
C PHE A 1019 10.64 28.24 -11.56
N MET A 1020 11.13 27.24 -10.81
CA MET A 1020 11.46 25.93 -11.39
C MET A 1020 10.21 25.20 -11.88
N VAL A 1021 9.11 25.26 -11.13
CA VAL A 1021 7.80 24.72 -11.55
C VAL A 1021 7.34 25.41 -12.83
N GLU A 1022 7.46 26.74 -12.88
CA GLU A 1022 7.12 27.55 -14.06
C GLU A 1022 7.93 27.17 -15.30
N MET A 1023 9.24 27.00 -15.16
CA MET A 1023 10.12 26.60 -16.26
C MET A 1023 9.86 25.15 -16.69
N THR A 1024 9.53 24.26 -15.76
CA THR A 1024 9.20 22.86 -16.08
C THR A 1024 7.88 22.77 -16.85
N GLU A 1025 6.85 23.51 -16.42
CA GLU A 1025 5.58 23.60 -17.14
C GLU A 1025 5.76 24.22 -18.52
N THR A 1026 6.52 25.31 -18.63
CA THR A 1026 6.83 25.95 -19.93
C THR A 1026 7.58 24.98 -20.85
N ALA A 1027 8.59 24.26 -20.34
CA ALA A 1027 9.31 23.26 -21.11
C ALA A 1027 8.41 22.11 -21.58
N ASN A 1028 7.46 21.68 -20.74
CA ASN A 1028 6.46 20.67 -21.10
C ASN A 1028 5.58 21.16 -22.26
N ILE A 1029 5.11 22.41 -22.21
CA ILE A 1029 4.32 23.02 -23.28
C ILE A 1029 5.11 23.04 -24.59
N LEU A 1030 6.34 23.58 -24.56
CA LEU A 1030 7.18 23.71 -25.74
C LEU A 1030 7.57 22.36 -26.37
N SER A 1031 7.70 21.31 -25.55
CA SER A 1031 8.10 19.97 -26.02
C SER A 1031 6.95 19.18 -26.65
N HIS A 1032 5.70 19.46 -26.23
CA HIS A 1032 4.55 18.60 -26.51
C HIS A 1032 3.40 19.28 -27.27
N ALA A 1033 3.44 20.62 -27.42
CA ALA A 1033 2.47 21.35 -28.22
C ALA A 1033 2.62 21.06 -29.72
N THR A 1034 1.50 21.03 -30.42
CA THR A 1034 1.43 20.90 -31.87
C THR A 1034 0.72 22.12 -32.46
N ARG A 1035 0.72 22.23 -33.79
CA ARG A 1035 -0.06 23.26 -34.52
C ARG A 1035 -1.54 23.30 -34.19
N ALA A 1036 -2.13 22.17 -33.80
CA ALA A 1036 -3.53 22.11 -33.40
C ALA A 1036 -3.77 22.50 -31.93
N SER A 1037 -2.72 22.68 -31.13
CA SER A 1037 -2.86 22.95 -29.71
C SER A 1037 -3.30 24.39 -29.42
N LEU A 1038 -3.95 24.57 -28.27
CA LEU A 1038 -4.24 25.88 -27.68
C LEU A 1038 -3.36 26.06 -26.45
N VAL A 1039 -2.52 27.09 -26.49
CA VAL A 1039 -1.57 27.41 -25.41
C VAL A 1039 -2.02 28.67 -24.69
N ILE A 1040 -2.11 28.58 -23.37
CA ILE A 1040 -2.42 29.70 -22.47
C ILE A 1040 -1.23 29.91 -21.55
N LEU A 1041 -0.61 31.08 -21.66
CA LEU A 1041 0.51 31.51 -20.82
C LEU A 1041 0.12 32.78 -20.06
N ASP A 1042 0.17 32.74 -18.74
CA ASP A 1042 -0.11 33.87 -17.86
C ASP A 1042 1.15 34.23 -17.05
N GLU A 1043 1.71 35.41 -17.34
CA GLU A 1043 2.82 36.03 -16.59
C GLU A 1043 4.11 35.19 -16.48
N VAL A 1044 4.48 34.51 -17.56
CA VAL A 1044 5.77 33.79 -17.66
C VAL A 1044 6.95 34.75 -17.47
N GLY A 1045 7.97 34.32 -16.74
CA GLY A 1045 9.19 35.03 -16.39
C GLY A 1045 9.11 35.83 -15.08
N ARG A 1046 8.05 35.70 -14.26
CA ARG A 1046 7.86 36.55 -13.06
C ARG A 1046 8.77 36.17 -11.88
N GLY A 1047 9.15 34.90 -11.75
CA GLY A 1047 9.91 34.40 -10.59
C GLY A 1047 11.41 34.72 -10.56
N THR A 1048 11.90 35.59 -11.45
CA THR A 1048 13.33 35.89 -11.63
C THR A 1048 13.59 37.40 -11.82
N SER A 1049 14.84 37.80 -12.10
CA SER A 1049 15.19 39.18 -12.40
C SER A 1049 14.38 39.71 -13.60
N THR A 1050 14.02 41.00 -13.60
CA THR A 1050 13.14 41.57 -14.64
C THR A 1050 13.69 41.38 -16.05
N TYR A 1051 14.99 41.57 -16.26
CA TYR A 1051 15.61 41.39 -17.58
C TYR A 1051 15.68 39.92 -18.01
N ASP A 1052 15.99 39.00 -17.09
CA ASP A 1052 15.98 37.57 -17.40
C ASP A 1052 14.55 37.10 -17.72
N GLY A 1053 13.57 37.58 -16.95
CA GLY A 1053 12.14 37.28 -17.13
C GLY A 1053 11.60 37.74 -18.49
N VAL A 1054 11.86 38.99 -18.87
CA VAL A 1054 11.50 39.52 -20.20
C VAL A 1054 12.19 38.73 -21.30
N SER A 1055 13.50 38.43 -21.15
CA SER A 1055 14.29 37.71 -22.15
C SER A 1055 13.75 36.29 -22.39
N ILE A 1056 13.42 35.57 -21.32
CA ILE A 1056 12.82 34.22 -21.41
C ILE A 1056 11.44 34.31 -22.05
N ALA A 1057 10.58 35.23 -21.62
CA ALA A 1057 9.24 35.39 -22.17
C ALA A 1057 9.27 35.72 -23.67
N GLN A 1058 10.17 36.61 -24.08
CA GLN A 1058 10.40 36.92 -25.50
C GLN A 1058 10.86 35.68 -26.28
N ALA A 1059 11.86 34.96 -25.78
CA ALA A 1059 12.37 33.76 -26.43
C ALA A 1059 11.30 32.67 -26.57
N VAL A 1060 10.40 32.52 -25.59
CA VAL A 1060 9.25 31.61 -25.65
C VAL A 1060 8.28 32.02 -26.76
N VAL A 1061 7.93 33.31 -26.86
CA VAL A 1061 7.04 33.82 -27.91
C VAL A 1061 7.66 33.63 -29.30
N GLU A 1062 8.93 33.98 -29.47
CA GLU A 1062 9.68 33.80 -30.72
C GLU A 1062 9.73 32.31 -31.10
N PHE A 1063 10.03 31.42 -30.16
CA PHE A 1063 10.04 29.98 -30.42
C PHE A 1063 8.68 29.43 -30.83
N LEU A 1064 7.59 29.83 -30.15
CA LEU A 1064 6.22 29.44 -30.52
C LEU A 1064 5.82 29.95 -31.92
N HIS A 1065 6.31 31.13 -32.31
CA HIS A 1065 6.05 31.72 -33.61
C HIS A 1065 6.87 31.06 -34.73
N ASP A 1066 8.17 30.87 -34.55
CA ASP A 1066 9.11 30.49 -35.60
C ASP A 1066 9.31 28.98 -35.76
N ALA A 1067 9.06 28.19 -34.71
CA ALA A 1067 9.29 26.75 -34.76
C ALA A 1067 8.35 26.09 -35.80
N PRO A 1068 8.90 25.41 -36.84
CA PRO A 1068 8.11 24.93 -37.99
C PRO A 1068 6.96 23.98 -37.65
N LYS A 1069 7.04 23.29 -36.50
CA LYS A 1069 6.07 22.27 -36.05
C LYS A 1069 5.14 22.74 -34.94
N LEU A 1070 5.43 23.88 -34.27
CA LEU A 1070 4.58 24.39 -33.20
C LEU A 1070 3.51 25.31 -33.76
N GLY A 1071 3.81 26.54 -34.19
CA GLY A 1071 2.87 27.41 -34.90
C GLY A 1071 1.44 27.45 -34.30
N CYS A 1072 1.30 27.28 -32.98
CA CYS A 1072 0.03 26.95 -32.34
C CYS A 1072 -0.71 28.21 -31.87
N ARG A 1073 -2.02 28.09 -31.68
CA ARG A 1073 -2.87 29.18 -31.17
C ARG A 1073 -2.44 29.49 -29.74
N THR A 1074 -2.02 30.73 -29.49
CA THR A 1074 -1.44 31.13 -28.19
C THR A 1074 -2.09 32.39 -27.66
N LEU A 1075 -2.52 32.33 -26.40
CA LEU A 1075 -2.85 33.51 -25.62
C LEU A 1075 -1.76 33.73 -24.57
N PHE A 1076 -1.11 34.89 -24.64
CA PHE A 1076 0.00 35.24 -23.76
C PHE A 1076 -0.35 36.49 -22.96
N ALA A 1077 -0.77 36.34 -21.71
CA ALA A 1077 -0.93 37.47 -20.81
C ALA A 1077 0.40 37.83 -20.15
N THR A 1078 0.74 39.12 -20.17
CA THR A 1078 2.02 39.60 -19.62
C THR A 1078 1.88 40.94 -18.92
N HIS A 1079 2.79 41.16 -17.98
CA HIS A 1079 3.03 42.47 -17.36
C HIS A 1079 4.25 43.19 -17.98
N TYR A 1080 4.99 42.50 -18.85
CA TYR A 1080 6.12 43.06 -19.60
C TYR A 1080 5.60 43.82 -20.81
N HIS A 1081 5.58 45.14 -20.71
CA HIS A 1081 5.16 46.03 -21.79
C HIS A 1081 6.13 45.95 -22.98
N GLU A 1082 7.39 45.61 -22.74
CA GLU A 1082 8.44 45.42 -23.74
C GLU A 1082 8.06 44.38 -24.81
N LEU A 1083 7.25 43.38 -24.44
CA LEU A 1083 6.80 42.33 -25.37
C LEU A 1083 5.81 42.85 -26.41
N THR A 1084 5.17 44.01 -26.21
CA THR A 1084 4.23 44.55 -27.21
C THR A 1084 4.95 44.95 -28.51
N ALA A 1085 6.25 45.26 -28.44
CA ALA A 1085 7.06 45.56 -29.62
C ALA A 1085 7.20 44.33 -30.57
N LEU A 1086 6.97 43.11 -30.07
CA LEU A 1086 7.04 41.90 -30.90
C LEU A 1086 5.99 41.87 -32.00
N ALA A 1087 4.84 42.51 -31.81
CA ALA A 1087 3.79 42.57 -32.84
C ALA A 1087 4.21 43.36 -34.09
N GLU A 1088 5.21 44.24 -33.99
CA GLU A 1088 5.76 44.97 -35.14
C GLU A 1088 6.77 44.11 -35.93
N ARG A 1089 7.42 43.16 -35.25
CA ARG A 1089 8.48 42.30 -35.81
C ARG A 1089 7.98 40.96 -36.31
N LEU A 1090 6.96 40.39 -35.65
CA LEU A 1090 6.44 39.05 -35.92
C LEU A 1090 5.04 39.14 -36.56
N PRO A 1091 4.87 38.73 -37.84
CA PRO A 1091 3.66 39.02 -38.62
C PRO A 1091 2.38 38.32 -38.11
N ARG A 1092 2.50 37.25 -37.31
CA ARG A 1092 1.36 36.52 -36.74
C ARG A 1092 1.07 36.85 -35.26
N VAL A 1093 1.75 37.85 -34.70
CA VAL A 1093 1.54 38.33 -33.33
C VAL A 1093 0.61 39.55 -33.34
N ARG A 1094 -0.34 39.62 -32.41
CA ARG A 1094 -1.27 40.74 -32.25
C ARG A 1094 -1.29 41.20 -30.79
N ASN A 1095 -1.32 42.51 -30.58
CA ASN A 1095 -1.48 43.07 -29.24
C ASN A 1095 -2.95 43.32 -28.91
N GLN A 1096 -3.34 42.94 -27.71
CA GLN A 1096 -4.61 43.31 -27.10
C GLN A 1096 -4.37 43.83 -25.69
N ARG A 1097 -5.28 44.67 -25.22
CA ARG A 1097 -5.24 45.21 -23.86
C ARG A 1097 -6.62 45.17 -23.23
N VAL A 1098 -6.64 45.05 -21.91
CA VAL A 1098 -7.87 45.29 -21.15
C VAL A 1098 -8.08 46.79 -20.99
N GLU A 1099 -9.27 47.27 -21.33
CA GLU A 1099 -9.67 48.66 -21.27
C GLU A 1099 -9.81 49.13 -19.82
N VAL A 1100 -9.24 50.29 -19.55
CA VAL A 1100 -9.17 50.92 -18.24
C VAL A 1100 -9.66 52.36 -18.41
N LEU A 1101 -10.61 52.78 -17.58
CA LEU A 1101 -11.11 54.16 -17.56
C LEU A 1101 -10.50 54.91 -16.37
N GLU A 1102 -9.85 56.03 -16.66
CA GLU A 1102 -9.31 56.95 -15.65
C GLU A 1102 -10.35 58.03 -15.35
N ASP A 1103 -10.73 58.17 -14.08
CA ASP A 1103 -11.58 59.25 -13.60
C ASP A 1103 -10.86 59.95 -12.44
N GLY A 1104 -10.09 61.00 -12.78
CA GLY A 1104 -9.22 61.72 -11.84
C GLY A 1104 -8.13 60.80 -11.25
N ASP A 1105 -8.13 60.65 -9.92
CA ASP A 1105 -7.21 59.76 -9.19
C ASP A 1105 -7.72 58.31 -9.08
N THR A 1106 -8.91 58.01 -9.61
CA THR A 1106 -9.52 56.67 -9.52
C THR A 1106 -9.47 55.93 -10.85
N VAL A 1107 -9.16 54.63 -10.78
CA VAL A 1107 -9.08 53.75 -11.94
C VAL A 1107 -10.24 52.76 -11.88
N ARG A 1108 -11.06 52.72 -12.95
CA ARG A 1108 -12.14 51.76 -13.09
C ARG A 1108 -11.81 50.75 -14.20
N PHE A 1109 -11.79 49.47 -13.84
CA PHE A 1109 -11.60 48.38 -14.81
C PHE A 1109 -12.91 48.10 -15.55
N LEU A 1110 -12.90 48.21 -16.87
CA LEU A 1110 -14.08 47.93 -17.70
C LEU A 1110 -14.17 46.45 -18.09
N HIS A 1111 -13.12 45.66 -17.83
CA HIS A 1111 -13.04 44.22 -18.17
C HIS A 1111 -13.30 43.89 -19.66
N ARG A 1112 -13.23 44.90 -20.53
CA ARG A 1112 -13.38 44.79 -21.98
C ARG A 1112 -12.00 44.67 -22.63
N VAL A 1113 -11.82 43.70 -23.52
CA VAL A 1113 -10.58 43.51 -24.28
C VAL A 1113 -10.68 44.24 -25.61
N VAL A 1114 -9.70 45.09 -25.90
CA VAL A 1114 -9.64 45.89 -27.13
C VAL A 1114 -8.27 45.72 -27.80
N PRO A 1115 -8.16 45.90 -29.14
CA PRO A 1115 -6.87 45.88 -29.84
C PRO A 1115 -5.91 46.97 -29.33
N GLY A 1116 -4.61 46.67 -29.35
CA GLY A 1116 -3.53 47.59 -28.96
C GLY A 1116 -2.70 47.10 -27.77
N GLY A 1117 -1.49 47.64 -27.62
CA GLY A 1117 -0.66 47.44 -26.43
C GLY A 1117 -1.01 48.45 -25.33
N ALA A 1118 -0.65 48.17 -24.09
CA ALA A 1118 -0.80 49.14 -23.00
C ALA A 1118 0.34 50.17 -23.03
N ASP A 1119 -0.02 51.45 -23.16
CA ASP A 1119 0.94 52.57 -23.31
C ASP A 1119 1.66 52.94 -22.00
N ARG A 1120 1.11 52.54 -20.83
CA ARG A 1120 1.64 52.84 -19.49
C ARG A 1120 1.32 51.74 -18.47
N SER A 1121 2.10 51.68 -17.39
CA SER A 1121 1.85 50.76 -16.27
C SER A 1121 0.97 51.42 -15.19
N TYR A 1122 -0.07 50.72 -14.72
CA TYR A 1122 -1.05 51.24 -13.75
C TYR A 1122 -0.76 50.82 -12.30
N GLY A 1123 0.38 50.20 -12.02
CA GLY A 1123 0.70 49.63 -10.71
C GLY A 1123 0.66 50.65 -9.58
N ILE A 1124 1.15 51.87 -9.81
CA ILE A 1124 1.12 52.96 -8.84
C ILE A 1124 -0.32 53.42 -8.54
N HIS A 1125 -1.20 53.42 -9.54
CA HIS A 1125 -2.61 53.76 -9.34
C HIS A 1125 -3.36 52.69 -8.55
N VAL A 1126 -3.09 51.40 -8.83
CA VAL A 1126 -3.63 50.28 -8.02
C VAL A 1126 -3.16 50.37 -6.57
N ALA A 1127 -1.90 50.73 -6.34
CA ALA A 1127 -1.36 50.95 -5.01
C ALA A 1127 -2.08 52.12 -4.28
N ALA A 1128 -2.42 53.20 -4.99
CA ALA A 1128 -3.20 54.29 -4.43
C ALA A 1128 -4.61 53.84 -4.03
N VAL A 1129 -5.29 53.05 -4.89
CA VAL A 1129 -6.61 52.46 -4.59
C VAL A 1129 -6.56 51.47 -3.42
N ALA A 1130 -5.46 50.74 -3.27
CA ALA A 1130 -5.22 49.85 -2.13
C ALA A 1130 -4.97 50.60 -0.80
N GLY A 1131 -4.88 51.93 -0.82
CA GLY A 1131 -4.74 52.78 0.36
C GLY A 1131 -3.29 53.09 0.76
N LEU A 1132 -2.31 52.98 -0.15
CA LEU A 1132 -0.94 53.39 0.17
C LEU A 1132 -0.84 54.91 0.44
N PRO A 1133 0.00 55.36 1.38
CA PRO A 1133 0.13 56.77 1.71
C PRO A 1133 0.53 57.63 0.51
N ALA A 1134 -0.09 58.82 0.37
CA ALA A 1134 0.15 59.73 -0.76
C ALA A 1134 1.63 60.10 -0.96
N ALA A 1135 2.42 60.20 0.13
CA ALA A 1135 3.86 60.45 0.05
C ALA A 1135 4.64 59.30 -0.62
N VAL A 1136 4.22 58.05 -0.40
CA VAL A 1136 4.81 56.87 -1.04
C VAL A 1136 4.44 56.82 -2.52
N ILE A 1137 3.17 57.13 -2.85
CA ILE A 1137 2.71 57.22 -4.24
C ILE A 1137 3.45 58.30 -5.02
N ALA A 1138 3.63 59.50 -4.43
CA ALA A 1138 4.39 60.58 -5.03
C ALA A 1138 5.84 60.15 -5.30
N ARG A 1139 6.51 59.56 -4.31
CA ARG A 1139 7.89 59.06 -4.49
C ARG A 1139 7.97 57.95 -5.54
N ALA A 1140 6.99 57.05 -5.59
CA ALA A 1140 6.95 55.99 -6.59
C ALA A 1140 6.81 56.55 -8.03
N ARG A 1141 6.04 57.64 -8.22
CA ARG A 1141 5.94 58.35 -9.50
C ARG A 1141 7.26 58.97 -9.92
N ASP A 1142 7.97 59.62 -8.99
CA ASP A 1142 9.30 60.19 -9.27
C ASP A 1142 10.30 59.11 -9.72
N VAL A 1143 10.36 57.98 -8.99
CA VAL A 1143 11.24 56.85 -9.30
C VAL A 1143 10.88 56.22 -10.65
N LEU A 1144 9.58 56.06 -10.96
CA LEU A 1144 9.15 55.55 -12.26
C LEU A 1144 9.62 56.46 -13.40
N GLY A 1145 9.49 57.78 -13.23
CA GLY A 1145 9.95 58.75 -14.23
C GLY A 1145 11.48 58.79 -14.40
N GLU A 1146 12.26 58.40 -13.39
CA GLU A 1146 13.72 58.18 -13.53
C GLU A 1146 14.02 56.91 -14.33
N LEU A 1147 13.29 55.82 -14.09
CA LEU A 1147 13.48 54.53 -14.76
C LEU A 1147 13.03 54.54 -16.23
N GLU A 1148 11.94 55.23 -16.56
CA GLU A 1148 11.45 55.39 -17.94
C GLU A 1148 12.48 56.14 -18.82
N ARG A 1149 13.24 57.08 -18.24
CA ARG A 1149 14.32 57.81 -18.93
C ARG A 1149 15.56 56.97 -19.23
N GLN A 1150 15.71 55.79 -18.62
CA GLN A 1150 16.87 54.90 -18.79
C GLN A 1150 16.59 53.69 -19.70
N ARG A 1151 15.44 53.65 -20.39
CA ARG A 1151 15.04 52.51 -21.22
C ARG A 1151 15.85 52.42 -22.53
N PRO A 1152 16.48 51.27 -22.85
CA PRO A 1152 17.29 51.10 -24.08
C PRO A 1152 16.49 50.69 -25.33
N LEU A 1153 15.19 50.40 -25.23
CA LEU A 1153 14.43 49.66 -26.26
C LEU A 1153 13.23 50.38 -26.87
N GLU A 1154 12.97 51.64 -26.51
CA GLU A 1154 11.98 52.45 -27.24
C GLU A 1154 12.68 53.19 -28.39
N PRO A 1155 12.17 53.13 -29.64
CA PRO A 1155 12.53 54.14 -30.62
C PRO A 1155 11.97 55.48 -30.15
N PRO A 1156 12.74 56.59 -30.23
CA PRO A 1156 12.26 57.88 -29.75
C PRO A 1156 11.00 58.29 -30.52
N GLU A 1157 9.97 58.72 -29.80
CA GLU A 1157 8.75 59.28 -30.36
C GLU A 1157 9.09 60.37 -31.39
N LEU A 1158 8.61 60.16 -32.62
CA LEU A 1158 8.61 61.16 -33.68
C LEU A 1158 7.69 62.32 -33.26
N GLN A 1159 8.22 63.27 -32.48
CA GLN A 1159 7.65 64.61 -32.41
C GLN A 1159 7.81 65.28 -33.77
N LEU A 1160 6.67 65.54 -34.40
CA LEU A 1160 6.51 66.38 -35.58
C LEU A 1160 7.24 67.71 -35.42
N GLY A 1161 8.42 67.84 -36.02
CA GLY A 1161 9.17 69.10 -36.09
C GLY A 1161 10.44 68.97 -36.94
N LEU A 1162 10.35 69.45 -38.19
CA LEU A 1162 11.39 69.85 -39.17
C LEU A 1162 12.80 69.19 -39.09
N PRO A 1163 13.31 68.62 -40.20
CA PRO A 1163 14.59 67.90 -40.20
C PRO A 1163 15.77 68.87 -40.07
N ILE A 1164 16.54 68.72 -39.00
CA ILE A 1164 17.95 69.12 -38.97
C ILE A 1164 18.76 67.85 -38.75
N GLU A 1165 19.35 67.33 -39.82
CA GLU A 1165 20.36 66.28 -39.71
C GLU A 1165 21.57 66.86 -38.98
N LEU A 1166 21.79 66.41 -37.74
CA LEU A 1166 23.10 66.55 -37.10
C LEU A 1166 24.03 65.54 -37.75
N ALA A 1167 24.93 66.03 -38.60
CA ALA A 1167 25.98 65.22 -39.21
C ALA A 1167 26.81 64.52 -38.11
N PRO A 1168 27.18 63.24 -38.30
CA PRO A 1168 27.96 62.49 -37.31
C PRO A 1168 29.31 63.17 -37.07
N ASP A 1169 29.71 63.28 -35.80
CA ASP A 1169 30.97 63.87 -35.36
C ASP A 1169 32.15 63.20 -36.09
N PRO A 1170 32.82 63.89 -37.04
CA PRO A 1170 33.86 63.29 -37.87
C PRO A 1170 35.09 62.87 -37.06
N LEU A 1171 35.30 63.46 -35.87
CA LEU A 1171 36.38 63.09 -34.97
C LEU A 1171 36.13 61.73 -34.32
N ARG A 1172 34.88 61.43 -33.96
CA ARG A 1172 34.52 60.14 -33.36
C ARG A 1172 34.76 58.97 -34.33
N LYS A 1173 34.40 59.17 -35.60
CA LYS A 1173 34.59 58.17 -36.65
C LYS A 1173 36.08 57.94 -36.98
N GLU A 1174 36.90 58.98 -36.88
CA GLU A 1174 38.35 58.86 -37.08
C GLU A 1174 39.05 58.20 -35.88
N LEU A 1175 38.57 58.43 -34.66
CA LEU A 1175 39.05 57.75 -33.44
C LEU A 1175 38.76 56.25 -33.46
N GLU A 1176 37.55 55.85 -33.87
CA GLU A 1176 37.16 54.43 -33.97
C GLU A 1176 37.99 53.65 -35.01
N GLY A 1177 38.59 54.35 -35.98
CA GLY A 1177 39.43 53.75 -37.03
C GLY A 1177 40.92 53.66 -36.69
N ILE A 1178 41.37 54.13 -35.53
CA ILE A 1178 42.79 54.07 -35.14
C ILE A 1178 43.05 52.77 -34.36
N ASP A 1179 43.97 51.95 -34.86
CA ASP A 1179 44.53 50.82 -34.13
C ASP A 1179 45.82 51.25 -33.40
N PRO A 1180 45.80 51.43 -32.06
CA PRO A 1180 46.95 51.93 -31.31
C PRO A 1180 48.14 50.97 -31.31
N ALA A 1181 47.92 49.67 -31.52
CA ALA A 1181 48.98 48.67 -31.51
C ALA A 1181 49.83 48.69 -32.80
N SER A 1182 49.32 49.32 -33.86
CA SER A 1182 49.95 49.39 -35.18
C SER A 1182 50.84 50.64 -35.39
N LEU A 1183 50.80 51.60 -34.45
CA LEU A 1183 51.51 52.88 -34.57
C LEU A 1183 52.79 52.91 -33.72
N SER A 1184 53.86 53.48 -34.27
CA SER A 1184 55.04 53.79 -33.45
C SER A 1184 54.72 54.94 -32.45
N PRO A 1185 55.46 55.06 -31.33
CA PRO A 1185 55.21 56.10 -30.34
C PRO A 1185 55.22 57.53 -30.91
N LEU A 1186 56.04 57.79 -31.96
CA LEU A 1186 56.10 59.09 -32.63
C LEU A 1186 54.85 59.34 -33.49
N GLU A 1187 54.36 58.32 -34.20
CA GLU A 1187 53.16 58.40 -35.04
C GLU A 1187 51.89 58.53 -34.20
N ALA A 1188 51.80 57.83 -33.07
CA ALA A 1188 50.70 57.97 -32.13
C ALA A 1188 50.63 59.40 -31.55
N LEU A 1189 51.79 59.98 -31.20
CA LEU A 1189 51.87 61.36 -30.72
C LEU A 1189 51.46 62.37 -31.82
N GLN A 1190 51.93 62.17 -33.06
CA GLN A 1190 51.52 63.02 -34.20
C GLN A 1190 50.03 62.92 -34.50
N LYS A 1191 49.45 61.71 -34.43
CA LYS A 1191 48.01 61.50 -34.64
C LYS A 1191 47.17 62.17 -33.55
N LEU A 1192 47.62 62.14 -32.29
CA LEU A 1192 47.00 62.88 -31.19
C LEU A 1192 47.04 64.40 -31.40
N TYR A 1193 48.15 64.95 -31.89
CA TYR A 1193 48.23 66.38 -32.24
C TYR A 1193 47.30 66.75 -33.40
N GLN A 1194 47.14 65.88 -34.40
CA GLN A 1194 46.19 66.09 -35.51
C GLN A 1194 44.73 66.07 -35.05
N LEU A 1195 44.35 65.12 -34.20
CA LEU A 1195 42.99 65.06 -33.63
C LEU A 1195 42.71 66.27 -32.73
N ARG A 1196 43.70 66.70 -31.94
CA ARG A 1196 43.58 67.90 -31.10
C ARG A 1196 43.41 69.18 -31.93
N ALA A 1197 44.12 69.31 -33.05
CA ALA A 1197 43.96 70.47 -33.94
C ALA A 1197 42.53 70.56 -34.51
N LYS A 1198 41.93 69.42 -34.88
CA LYS A 1198 40.54 69.34 -35.38
C LYS A 1198 39.48 69.60 -34.31
N LEU A 1199 39.82 69.47 -33.03
CA LEU A 1199 38.96 69.81 -31.88
C LEU A 1199 38.92 71.30 -31.59
N THR A 1200 39.83 72.10 -32.17
CA THR A 1200 39.96 73.54 -31.90
C THR A 1200 39.53 74.43 -33.07
N SER A 1201 39.14 73.84 -34.21
CA SER A 1201 38.48 74.49 -35.35
C SER A 1201 37.01 74.15 -35.36
#